data_AF-A0A9W8YCN2-F1
#
_entry.id   AF-A0A9W8YCN2-F1
#
_cell.length_a   1.000
_cell.length_b   1.000
_cell.length_c   1.000
_cell.angle_alpha   90.00
_cell.angle_beta   90.00
_cell.angle_gamma   90.00
#
_symmetry.space_group_name_H-M   'P 1'
#
loop_
_entity.id
_entity.type
_entity.pdbx_description
1 polymer ?
#
loop_
_entity_poly.entity_id
_entity_poly.type
_entity_poly.pdbx_seq_one_letter_code
_entity_poly.pdbx_strand_id
1 'polypeptide(L)'
;MPDKLPPWVYALLSGMNASTVGIIALAAVQLAEKAIQDRITRVLVIFGACAGICYDALWYFPLLLTLGGAMTVVWDVWLQQKIGKLRAGYAARRRRARNEDGDAEEVIATQSIPVDVRRPEATQRRTHAGSSTDRIVSTQEDAGPSRAGERSSTRGVTDNAANPVADTNAHNISITIGVSLIIAFVVSFIIIMVIRGTVSSRALSFDLFSNMYLAGTIIFGGGPVVIPLLRAYVVEPGWVTPRDFLLGLAIIQAFPGPNFNFSVYLGALALASTSIPTVFGALLSYLAIFFPGIVLAVGVQSIWQVMRTKSWVLSLLRGINAAAVGLVFTAVYRLWEIGYLTPESSAGTSLAEEPWWVVVAAVTYAETAWFGVPPALAIIIGALLGMGWFGAVQQPKNVFAIANCAMIAVLDPTFLAQASPSTITILCATFLLTHVHTVQLHQKPKHAHNPEVSDKTSLNTLLPSPPRNQKRIYIAAQHWNSARLLRSHWNAALSAVVQELGVENVFVSIYESGSYDDTKDALRELDATLDALQVQRGILLSDISHADEIARQPTDHGWITTAKGETHLRRIPFLASIRNKVFEPLERLAAEGQHFDMILFLNDVVFSSGDVLRLLDTNGGEYAAACSMDFSKPPYFYDTFALRDSSGNEAVMQTWPYFRSYASRYAAERFLPVPVASCWNGMVAMPIEPFLGDSPLRFRGIADSLAVSHLEASECCLVHADNPFSASKGVFLNLDVKVGYNGSSYDAVHSPDAIISPIQIFTAVWQSRILRWGSTPFIKRWVIHQRQRRWFEQTQEVEHGDFCLVDETQVLFERGWKHI
;
A
#
# COMPACT_ATOMS: atom_id res chain seq x y z
N MET A 1 -7.05 17.46 47.14
CA MET A 1 -6.38 18.25 46.08
C MET A 1 -7.28 19.44 45.79
N PRO A 2 -6.78 20.61 45.34
CA PRO A 2 -7.67 21.73 45.04
C PRO A 2 -8.66 21.33 43.93
N ASP A 3 -9.95 21.57 44.15
CA ASP A 3 -11.03 21.06 43.28
C ASP A 3 -11.10 21.72 41.89
N LYS A 4 -10.22 22.69 41.62
CA LYS A 4 -10.11 23.39 40.34
C LYS A 4 -8.70 23.29 39.78
N LEU A 5 -8.59 22.87 38.53
CA LEU A 5 -7.34 22.92 37.76
C LEU A 5 -6.92 24.39 37.50
N PRO A 6 -5.64 24.66 37.22
CA PRO A 6 -5.20 25.98 36.77
C PRO A 6 -5.94 26.41 35.49
N PRO A 7 -6.35 27.69 35.35
CA PRO A 7 -7.08 28.19 34.17
C PRO A 7 -6.44 27.85 32.82
N TRP A 8 -5.11 27.90 32.72
CA TRP A 8 -4.37 27.53 31.50
C TRP A 8 -4.57 26.07 31.07
N VAL A 9 -4.82 25.16 32.03
CA VAL A 9 -5.09 23.74 31.75
C VAL A 9 -6.47 23.59 31.12
N TYR A 10 -7.49 24.32 31.59
CA TYR A 10 -8.82 24.29 30.97
C TYR A 10 -8.79 24.80 29.52
N ALA A 11 -8.01 25.84 29.23
CA ALA A 11 -7.84 26.36 27.88
C ALA A 11 -7.07 25.39 26.97
N LEU A 12 -5.99 24.77 27.46
CA LEU A 12 -5.25 23.71 26.76
C LEU A 12 -6.18 22.54 26.38
N LEU A 13 -6.95 22.04 27.34
CA LEU A 13 -7.87 20.91 27.14
C LEU A 13 -9.04 21.27 26.20
N SER A 14 -9.55 22.50 26.28
CA SER A 14 -10.56 23.01 25.35
C SER A 14 -10.03 23.04 23.91
N GLY A 15 -8.76 23.41 23.72
CA GLY A 15 -8.07 23.32 22.44
C GLY A 15 -7.96 21.88 21.91
N MET A 16 -7.56 20.93 22.75
CA MET A 16 -7.53 19.51 22.39
C MET A 16 -8.91 18.94 22.02
N ASN A 17 -9.95 19.33 22.77
CA ASN A 17 -11.34 18.92 22.53
C ASN A 17 -11.88 19.50 21.21
N ALA A 18 -11.67 20.80 20.96
CA ALA A 18 -12.06 21.46 19.72
C ALA A 18 -11.44 20.78 18.48
N SER A 19 -10.13 20.50 18.55
CA SER A 19 -9.41 19.76 17.51
C SER A 19 -9.94 18.33 17.33
N THR A 20 -10.24 17.63 18.42
CA THR A 20 -10.87 16.30 18.39
C THR A 20 -12.21 16.35 17.64
N VAL A 21 -13.04 17.38 17.85
CA VAL A 21 -14.30 17.56 17.13
C VAL A 21 -14.07 17.84 15.63
N GLY A 22 -13.06 18.63 15.28
CA GLY A 22 -12.65 18.84 13.87
C GLY A 22 -12.23 17.56 13.14
N ILE A 23 -11.44 16.70 13.80
CA ILE A 23 -11.00 15.40 13.25
C ILE A 23 -12.20 14.45 13.07
N ILE A 24 -13.12 14.42 14.04
CA ILE A 24 -14.32 13.58 13.96
C ILE A 24 -15.28 14.07 12.87
N ALA A 25 -15.40 15.39 12.67
CA ALA A 25 -16.15 15.96 11.56
C ALA A 25 -15.54 15.57 10.20
N LEU A 26 -14.22 15.59 10.06
CA LEU A 26 -13.53 15.11 8.86
C LEU A 26 -13.80 13.61 8.60
N ALA A 27 -13.74 12.78 9.64
CA ALA A 27 -14.08 11.37 9.53
C ALA A 27 -15.54 11.17 9.07
N ALA A 28 -16.49 11.93 9.63
CA ALA A 28 -17.90 11.88 9.24
C ALA A 28 -18.09 12.21 7.73
N VAL A 29 -17.41 13.24 7.23
CA VAL A 29 -17.44 13.62 5.80
C VAL A 29 -16.85 12.51 4.92
N GLN A 30 -15.66 12.00 5.26
CA GLN A 30 -15.01 10.92 4.50
C GLN A 30 -15.81 9.59 4.50
N LEU A 31 -16.57 9.31 5.56
CA LEU A 31 -17.51 8.19 5.59
C LEU A 31 -18.76 8.49 4.73
N ALA A 32 -19.27 9.72 4.74
CA ALA A 32 -20.42 10.13 3.94
C ALA A 32 -20.15 10.06 2.43
N GLU A 33 -18.97 10.50 1.97
CA GLU A 33 -18.56 10.37 0.56
C GLU A 33 -18.54 8.91 0.07
N LYS A 34 -18.27 7.95 0.96
CA LYS A 34 -18.25 6.51 0.64
C LYS A 34 -19.62 5.84 0.77
N ALA A 35 -20.45 6.31 1.71
CA ALA A 35 -21.77 5.74 1.99
C ALA A 35 -22.88 6.30 1.08
N ILE A 36 -22.75 7.54 0.58
CA ILE A 36 -23.75 8.18 -0.29
C ILE A 36 -23.52 7.73 -1.74
N GLN A 37 -24.14 6.62 -2.10
CA GLN A 37 -24.09 6.05 -3.45
C GLN A 37 -25.28 6.50 -4.33
N ASP A 38 -26.40 6.83 -3.69
CA ASP A 38 -27.66 7.16 -4.35
C ASP A 38 -28.53 8.13 -3.53
N ARG A 39 -29.65 8.57 -4.13
CA ARG A 39 -30.56 9.55 -3.50
C ARG A 39 -31.14 9.09 -2.16
N ILE A 40 -31.30 7.79 -1.92
CA ILE A 40 -31.88 7.28 -0.66
C ILE A 40 -30.81 7.16 0.40
N THR A 41 -29.60 6.69 0.09
CA THR A 41 -28.49 6.80 1.06
C THR A 41 -28.26 8.25 1.48
N ARG A 42 -28.40 9.22 0.58
CA ARG A 42 -28.35 10.66 0.92
C ARG A 42 -29.45 11.08 1.89
N VAL A 43 -30.70 10.69 1.64
CA VAL A 43 -31.84 10.97 2.54
C VAL A 43 -31.66 10.27 3.89
N LEU A 44 -31.15 9.03 3.93
CA LEU A 44 -30.89 8.28 5.16
C LEU A 44 -29.77 8.88 6.01
N VAL A 45 -28.69 9.38 5.40
CA VAL A 45 -27.62 10.10 6.11
C VAL A 45 -28.19 11.37 6.76
N ILE A 46 -28.91 12.19 5.99
CA ILE A 46 -29.51 13.45 6.48
C ILE A 46 -30.55 13.16 7.58
N PHE A 47 -31.46 12.22 7.34
CA PHE A 47 -32.50 11.85 8.31
C PHE A 47 -31.88 11.27 9.58
N GLY A 48 -30.90 10.38 9.47
CA GLY A 48 -30.20 9.80 10.63
C GLY A 48 -29.50 10.87 11.48
N ALA A 49 -28.84 11.84 10.84
CA ALA A 49 -28.20 12.96 11.53
C ALA A 49 -29.23 13.84 12.27
N CYS A 50 -30.27 14.31 11.57
CA CYS A 50 -31.33 15.13 12.17
C CYS A 50 -32.07 14.39 13.29
N ALA A 51 -32.44 13.13 13.07
CA ALA A 51 -33.16 12.32 14.04
C ALA A 51 -32.34 12.07 15.31
N GLY A 52 -31.04 11.76 15.20
CA GLY A 52 -30.17 11.58 16.36
C GLY A 52 -29.85 12.88 17.11
N ILE A 53 -29.91 14.04 16.43
CA ILE A 53 -29.81 15.35 17.09
C ILE A 53 -31.08 15.64 17.89
N CYS A 54 -32.26 15.31 17.36
CA CYS A 54 -33.54 15.56 18.04
C CYS A 54 -33.91 14.57 19.16
N TYR A 55 -33.27 13.39 19.23
CA TYR A 55 -33.60 12.35 20.20
C TYR A 55 -32.37 11.76 20.90
N ASP A 56 -32.37 11.88 22.23
CA ASP A 56 -31.25 11.51 23.11
C ASP A 56 -31.28 10.03 23.54
N ALA A 57 -32.38 9.33 23.25
CA ALA A 57 -32.62 7.99 23.77
C ALA A 57 -31.77 6.92 23.06
N LEU A 58 -30.88 6.24 23.79
CA LEU A 58 -29.91 5.28 23.23
C LEU A 58 -30.52 4.11 22.44
N TRP A 59 -31.74 3.68 22.78
CA TRP A 59 -32.47 2.63 22.04
C TRP A 59 -32.93 3.07 20.64
N TYR A 60 -32.96 4.38 20.39
CA TYR A 60 -33.40 4.95 19.12
C TYR A 60 -32.39 4.72 18.00
N PHE A 61 -31.09 4.63 18.31
CA PHE A 61 -30.06 4.48 17.28
C PHE A 61 -30.12 3.11 16.56
N PRO A 62 -30.22 1.94 17.26
CA PRO A 62 -30.46 0.65 16.58
C PRO A 62 -31.78 0.63 15.78
N LEU A 63 -32.81 1.34 16.24
CA LEU A 63 -34.07 1.48 15.50
C LEU A 63 -33.85 2.25 14.17
N LEU A 64 -33.12 3.38 14.19
CA LEU A 64 -32.80 4.13 12.97
C LEU A 64 -32.00 3.30 11.96
N LEU A 65 -31.06 2.46 12.42
CA LEU A 65 -30.31 1.56 11.54
C LEU A 65 -31.20 0.50 10.88
N THR A 66 -32.04 -0.17 11.67
CA THR A 66 -32.93 -1.23 11.17
C THR A 66 -33.99 -0.66 10.23
N LEU A 67 -34.54 0.53 10.52
CA LEU A 67 -35.43 1.25 9.60
C LEU A 67 -34.72 1.67 8.32
N GLY A 68 -33.48 2.18 8.40
CA GLY A 68 -32.69 2.55 7.22
C GLY A 68 -32.41 1.36 6.29
N GLY A 69 -32.04 0.21 6.86
CA GLY A 69 -31.90 -1.04 6.11
C GLY A 69 -33.22 -1.54 5.52
N ALA A 70 -34.33 -1.51 6.30
CA ALA A 70 -35.63 -1.94 5.80
C ALA A 70 -36.13 -1.05 4.65
N MET A 71 -35.93 0.28 4.74
CA MET A 71 -36.27 1.23 3.69
C MET A 71 -35.54 0.98 2.37
N THR A 72 -34.23 0.67 2.41
CA THR A 72 -33.49 0.35 1.18
C THR A 72 -33.96 -0.96 0.56
N VAL A 73 -34.22 -2.00 1.35
CA VAL A 73 -34.75 -3.28 0.87
C VAL A 73 -36.12 -3.10 0.21
N VAL A 74 -37.05 -2.38 0.86
CA VAL A 74 -38.38 -2.10 0.30
C VAL A 74 -38.27 -1.29 -1.01
N TRP A 75 -37.34 -0.34 -1.08
CA TRP A 75 -37.13 0.44 -2.29
C TRP A 75 -36.58 -0.40 -3.45
N ASP A 76 -35.47 -1.12 -3.25
CA ASP A 76 -34.79 -1.86 -4.31
C ASP A 76 -35.60 -3.07 -4.79
N VAL A 77 -36.17 -3.84 -3.85
CA VAL A 77 -36.85 -5.11 -4.17
C VAL A 77 -38.27 -4.88 -4.67
N TRP A 78 -39.00 -3.90 -4.13
CA TRP A 78 -40.43 -3.72 -4.43
C TRP A 78 -40.72 -2.45 -5.23
N LEU A 79 -40.23 -1.29 -4.78
CA LEU A 79 -40.64 -0.01 -5.37
C LEU A 79 -39.99 0.27 -6.73
N GLN A 80 -38.68 0.00 -6.89
CA GLN A 80 -38.00 0.16 -8.19
C GLN A 80 -38.62 -0.72 -9.28
N GLN A 81 -38.99 -1.97 -8.95
CA GLN A 81 -39.63 -2.87 -9.91
C GLN A 81 -41.00 -2.34 -10.38
N LYS A 82 -41.81 -1.78 -9.46
CA LYS A 82 -43.10 -1.16 -9.81
C LYS A 82 -42.91 0.13 -10.62
N ILE A 83 -42.00 1.01 -10.22
CA ILE A 83 -41.71 2.27 -10.93
C ILE A 83 -41.13 1.98 -12.32
N GLY A 84 -40.29 0.94 -12.47
CA GLY A 84 -39.78 0.46 -13.75
C GLY A 84 -40.90 0.01 -14.69
N LYS A 85 -41.82 -0.84 -14.22
CA LYS A 85 -43.00 -1.28 -14.98
C LYS A 85 -43.91 -0.10 -15.39
N LEU A 86 -44.15 0.85 -14.48
CA LEU A 86 -44.93 2.07 -14.76
C LEU A 86 -44.25 2.97 -15.81
N ARG A 87 -42.94 3.20 -15.69
CA ARG A 87 -42.16 3.99 -16.67
C ARG A 87 -42.10 3.31 -18.04
N ALA A 88 -41.93 1.98 -18.08
CA ALA A 88 -41.99 1.22 -19.33
C ALA A 88 -43.37 1.33 -19.99
N GLY A 89 -44.46 1.19 -19.22
CA GLY A 89 -45.83 1.38 -19.71
C GLY A 89 -46.09 2.80 -20.22
N TYR A 90 -45.62 3.83 -19.51
CA TYR A 90 -45.76 5.23 -19.92
C TYR A 90 -44.91 5.54 -21.18
N ALA A 91 -43.68 5.03 -21.27
CA ALA A 91 -42.84 5.18 -22.44
C ALA A 91 -43.41 4.46 -23.67
N ALA A 92 -44.02 3.29 -23.49
CA ALA A 92 -44.74 2.58 -24.55
C ALA A 92 -45.98 3.37 -25.02
N ARG A 93 -46.75 3.96 -24.09
CA ARG A 93 -47.88 4.86 -24.42
C ARG A 93 -47.42 6.10 -25.19
N ARG A 94 -46.34 6.76 -24.76
CA ARG A 94 -45.77 7.94 -25.44
C ARG A 94 -45.21 7.61 -26.82
N ARG A 95 -44.68 6.39 -27.03
CA ARG A 95 -44.26 5.91 -28.36
C ARG A 95 -45.46 5.62 -29.28
N ARG A 96 -46.59 5.15 -28.76
CA ARG A 96 -47.82 5.00 -29.55
C ARG A 96 -48.40 6.34 -29.98
N ALA A 97 -48.58 7.27 -29.05
CA ALA A 97 -49.06 8.63 -29.35
C ALA A 97 -48.20 9.33 -30.42
N ARG A 98 -46.86 9.23 -30.32
CA ARG A 98 -45.95 9.83 -31.32
C ARG A 98 -46.03 9.18 -32.72
N ASN A 99 -46.53 7.95 -32.83
CA ASN A 99 -46.79 7.34 -34.14
C ASN A 99 -48.18 7.75 -34.67
N GLU A 100 -49.18 7.89 -33.79
CA GLU A 100 -50.54 8.35 -34.16
C GLU A 100 -50.55 9.82 -34.63
N ASP A 101 -49.69 10.68 -34.07
CA ASP A 101 -49.49 12.07 -34.53
C ASP A 101 -48.66 12.20 -35.84
N GLY A 102 -48.05 11.10 -36.33
CA GLY A 102 -47.11 11.11 -37.46
C GLY A 102 -47.71 10.85 -38.83
N ASP A 103 -48.92 10.28 -38.88
CA ASP A 103 -49.56 9.81 -40.12
C ASP A 103 -50.48 10.86 -40.79
N ALA A 104 -50.46 12.12 -40.31
CA ALA A 104 -51.40 13.16 -40.72
C ALA A 104 -50.85 14.22 -41.71
N GLU A 105 -49.53 14.31 -41.92
CA GLU A 105 -48.94 15.51 -42.54
C GLU A 105 -47.70 15.26 -43.42
N GLU A 106 -47.83 14.46 -44.49
CA GLU A 106 -47.03 14.65 -45.73
C GLU A 106 -47.58 13.86 -46.95
N VAL A 107 -48.54 14.45 -47.68
CA VAL A 107 -48.82 14.12 -49.10
C VAL A 107 -49.23 15.42 -49.80
N ILE A 108 -48.77 15.63 -51.07
CA ILE A 108 -48.97 16.83 -51.93
C ILE A 108 -48.02 17.99 -51.52
N ALA A 109 -47.12 18.54 -52.35
CA ALA A 109 -46.79 18.30 -53.78
C ALA A 109 -45.36 18.79 -54.17
N THR A 110 -44.92 18.35 -55.37
CA THR A 110 -43.95 18.97 -56.32
C THR A 110 -43.73 20.49 -56.16
N GLN A 111 -42.55 21.08 -56.39
CA GLN A 111 -41.44 20.84 -57.36
C GLN A 111 -40.14 21.57 -56.84
N SER A 112 -38.92 21.58 -57.42
CA SER A 112 -38.34 21.20 -58.73
C SER A 112 -36.83 20.80 -58.62
N ILE A 113 -36.02 21.00 -59.69
CA ILE A 113 -34.56 20.72 -59.90
C ILE A 113 -34.04 21.93 -60.77
N PRO A 114 -32.81 22.52 -60.64
CA PRO A 114 -31.49 21.84 -60.64
C PRO A 114 -30.31 22.38 -59.76
N VAL A 115 -29.35 21.46 -59.46
CA VAL A 115 -27.86 21.56 -59.57
C VAL A 115 -27.16 22.85 -59.03
N ASP A 116 -26.17 22.79 -58.11
CA ASP A 116 -24.82 22.30 -58.44
C ASP A 116 -23.93 21.79 -57.26
N VAL A 117 -23.10 20.79 -57.59
CA VAL A 117 -21.80 20.29 -57.04
C VAL A 117 -21.36 20.76 -55.63
N ARG A 118 -21.11 19.87 -54.65
CA ARG A 118 -19.89 19.01 -54.61
C ARG A 118 -20.02 17.76 -53.69
N ARG A 119 -19.67 16.58 -54.26
CA ARG A 119 -19.36 15.29 -53.59
C ARG A 119 -17.90 15.29 -53.04
N PRO A 120 -17.39 14.26 -52.32
CA PRO A 120 -17.87 12.86 -52.13
C PRO A 120 -18.34 12.54 -50.68
N GLU A 121 -19.35 11.69 -50.46
CA GLU A 121 -19.36 10.21 -50.51
C GLU A 121 -18.48 9.55 -49.43
N ALA A 122 -19.05 8.87 -48.42
CA ALA A 122 -19.74 7.55 -48.43
C ALA A 122 -18.72 6.39 -48.27
N THR A 123 -19.02 5.16 -47.82
CA THR A 123 -20.24 4.32 -47.96
C THR A 123 -20.16 3.25 -46.84
N GLN A 124 -21.10 3.13 -45.88
CA GLN A 124 -22.39 2.42 -45.94
C GLN A 124 -22.31 0.88 -46.20
N ARG A 125 -22.63 0.06 -45.18
CA ARG A 125 -23.58 -1.10 -45.18
C ARG A 125 -23.48 -1.83 -43.83
N ARG A 126 -24.55 -1.96 -43.02
CA ARG A 126 -25.73 -2.85 -43.14
C ARG A 126 -25.41 -4.35 -43.10
N THR A 127 -25.69 -4.96 -41.95
CA THR A 127 -25.99 -6.39 -41.82
C THR A 127 -27.43 -6.67 -42.27
N HIS A 128 -27.65 -7.80 -42.94
CA HIS A 128 -28.97 -8.42 -43.09
C HIS A 128 -29.03 -9.64 -42.18
N ALA A 129 -30.16 -9.84 -41.50
CA ALA A 129 -30.55 -11.12 -40.94
C ALA A 129 -31.96 -11.42 -41.43
N GLY A 130 -32.11 -12.51 -42.18
CA GLY A 130 -33.38 -13.05 -42.65
C GLY A 130 -33.53 -14.47 -42.13
N SER A 131 -34.60 -14.72 -41.38
CA SER A 131 -34.97 -16.05 -40.91
C SER A 131 -35.67 -16.84 -42.01
N SER A 132 -35.35 -18.12 -42.17
CA SER A 132 -36.31 -19.14 -42.60
C SER A 132 -35.85 -20.54 -42.22
N THR A 133 -36.82 -21.34 -41.81
CA THR A 133 -36.76 -22.79 -41.57
C THR A 133 -36.60 -23.58 -42.88
N ASP A 134 -35.79 -24.65 -42.89
CA ASP A 134 -36.38 -26.01 -42.93
C ASP A 134 -35.42 -27.17 -42.59
N ARG A 135 -36.05 -28.21 -42.03
CA ARG A 135 -35.81 -29.68 -42.03
C ARG A 135 -34.53 -30.38 -42.59
N ILE A 136 -34.19 -31.47 -41.87
CA ILE A 136 -33.64 -32.80 -42.28
C ILE A 136 -32.15 -33.14 -41.99
N VAL A 137 -31.96 -33.95 -40.93
CA VAL A 137 -31.25 -35.26 -40.80
C VAL A 137 -29.77 -35.46 -41.25
N SER A 138 -28.99 -35.99 -40.27
CA SER A 138 -27.86 -36.96 -40.30
C SER A 138 -26.40 -36.63 -40.68
N THR A 139 -25.52 -37.20 -39.81
CA THR A 139 -24.21 -37.88 -40.04
C THR A 139 -22.92 -37.11 -40.29
N GLN A 140 -21.87 -37.52 -39.51
CA GLN A 140 -20.48 -37.92 -39.87
C GLN A 140 -19.79 -37.28 -41.09
N GLU A 141 -18.47 -37.02 -41.12
CA GLU A 141 -17.35 -37.33 -40.20
C GLU A 141 -16.12 -36.46 -40.56
N ASP A 142 -15.20 -36.33 -39.60
CA ASP A 142 -13.72 -36.22 -39.73
C ASP A 142 -12.97 -35.15 -40.56
N ALA A 143 -11.76 -34.90 -40.03
CA ALA A 143 -10.51 -34.44 -40.65
C ALA A 143 -10.38 -32.97 -41.16
N GLY A 144 -9.40 -32.26 -40.57
CA GLY A 144 -8.75 -31.09 -41.19
C GLY A 144 -7.60 -31.53 -42.13
N PRO A 145 -6.48 -30.79 -42.26
CA PRO A 145 -6.16 -29.43 -41.76
C PRO A 145 -5.75 -28.47 -42.91
N SER A 146 -5.53 -27.16 -42.63
CA SER A 146 -4.42 -26.38 -43.23
C SER A 146 -4.26 -24.94 -42.72
N ARG A 147 -2.99 -24.53 -42.71
CA ARG A 147 -2.36 -23.34 -42.13
C ARG A 147 -2.68 -21.97 -42.75
N ALA A 148 -2.34 -20.95 -41.94
CA ALA A 148 -1.72 -19.66 -42.28
C ALA A 148 -2.60 -18.46 -42.68
N GLY A 149 -2.23 -17.28 -42.15
CA GLY A 149 -2.77 -15.96 -42.52
C GLY A 149 -2.96 -15.02 -41.34
N GLU A 150 -1.91 -14.30 -40.94
CA GLU A 150 -2.00 -13.24 -39.92
C GLU A 150 -2.81 -12.03 -40.43
N ARG A 151 -3.58 -11.37 -39.55
CA ARG A 151 -3.22 -10.01 -39.07
C ARG A 151 -4.17 -9.43 -38.02
N SER A 152 -3.56 -8.70 -37.09
CA SER A 152 -4.18 -7.87 -36.06
C SER A 152 -4.98 -6.68 -36.66
N SER A 153 -6.14 -6.32 -36.08
CA SER A 153 -6.22 -5.13 -35.21
C SER A 153 -7.65 -4.65 -34.85
N THR A 154 -7.89 -4.57 -33.53
CA THR A 154 -8.66 -3.53 -32.79
C THR A 154 -10.17 -3.24 -32.97
N ARG A 155 -10.81 -3.23 -31.78
CA ARG A 155 -11.84 -2.32 -31.23
C ARG A 155 -13.33 -2.64 -31.43
N GLY A 156 -14.00 -2.81 -30.28
CA GLY A 156 -15.45 -2.93 -30.13
C GLY A 156 -15.91 -3.10 -28.67
N VAL A 157 -15.36 -2.31 -27.73
CA VAL A 157 -15.74 -2.39 -26.30
C VAL A 157 -17.21 -1.99 -26.11
N THR A 158 -17.97 -2.80 -25.38
CA THR A 158 -19.19 -2.35 -24.68
C THR A 158 -19.13 -2.78 -23.22
N ASP A 159 -18.97 -1.79 -22.34
CA ASP A 159 -18.86 -1.99 -20.91
C ASP A 159 -20.18 -2.49 -20.30
N ASN A 160 -20.13 -3.59 -19.56
CA ASN A 160 -21.08 -3.88 -18.49
C ASN A 160 -20.29 -4.02 -17.19
N ALA A 161 -20.33 -2.97 -16.36
CA ALA A 161 -19.58 -2.90 -15.12
C ALA A 161 -20.07 -3.96 -14.10
N ALA A 162 -19.26 -4.99 -13.88
CA ALA A 162 -19.45 -5.95 -12.79
C ALA A 162 -18.91 -5.38 -11.47
N ASN A 163 -19.73 -5.43 -10.42
CA ASN A 163 -19.34 -4.95 -9.08
C ASN A 163 -18.20 -5.80 -8.50
N PRO A 164 -17.25 -5.20 -7.74
CA PRO A 164 -16.15 -5.95 -7.12
C PRO A 164 -16.68 -6.83 -5.97
N VAL A 165 -16.91 -8.10 -6.27
CA VAL A 165 -17.26 -9.13 -5.28
C VAL A 165 -15.97 -9.55 -4.57
N ALA A 166 -15.71 -8.96 -3.39
CA ALA A 166 -14.47 -9.16 -2.64
C ALA A 166 -14.16 -10.65 -2.39
N ASP A 167 -13.12 -11.19 -3.02
CA ASP A 167 -12.83 -12.62 -2.93
C ASP A 167 -12.48 -13.03 -1.48
N THR A 168 -13.08 -14.13 -1.02
CA THR A 168 -13.18 -14.48 0.41
C THR A 168 -12.75 -15.91 0.74
N ASN A 169 -12.06 -16.58 -0.17
CA ASN A 169 -11.68 -18.00 -0.04
C ASN A 169 -10.50 -18.28 0.92
N ALA A 170 -10.12 -17.33 1.78
CA ALA A 170 -8.93 -17.40 2.63
C ALA A 170 -9.20 -17.66 4.13
N HIS A 171 -10.43 -17.99 4.55
CA HIS A 171 -10.75 -18.26 5.97
C HIS A 171 -11.66 -19.49 6.10
N ASN A 172 -11.04 -20.66 6.31
CA ASN A 172 -11.73 -21.95 6.35
C ASN A 172 -12.35 -22.26 7.73
N ILE A 173 -13.17 -21.33 8.25
CA ILE A 173 -14.00 -21.56 9.44
C ILE A 173 -15.30 -22.21 8.98
N SER A 174 -15.58 -23.43 9.44
CA SER A 174 -16.82 -24.11 9.05
C SER A 174 -18.06 -23.31 9.44
N ILE A 175 -19.07 -23.33 8.58
CA ILE A 175 -20.36 -22.66 8.81
C ILE A 175 -20.96 -23.09 10.15
N THR A 176 -20.81 -24.36 10.55
CA THR A 176 -21.25 -24.89 11.84
C THR A 176 -20.60 -24.17 13.02
N ILE A 177 -19.29 -23.91 12.97
CA ILE A 177 -18.56 -23.19 14.03
C ILE A 177 -19.03 -21.74 14.09
N GLY A 178 -19.12 -21.04 12.96
CA GLY A 178 -19.51 -19.63 12.96
C GLY A 178 -20.98 -19.40 13.35
N VAL A 179 -21.90 -20.29 12.94
CA VAL A 179 -23.29 -20.28 13.43
C VAL A 179 -23.33 -20.58 14.94
N SER A 180 -22.54 -21.53 15.43
CA SER A 180 -22.44 -21.81 16.88
C SER A 180 -21.91 -20.62 17.66
N LEU A 181 -20.92 -19.87 17.13
CA LEU A 181 -20.42 -18.63 17.73
C LEU A 181 -21.48 -17.53 17.79
N ILE A 182 -22.28 -17.36 16.73
CA ILE A 182 -23.41 -16.41 16.71
C ILE A 182 -24.48 -16.80 17.73
N ILE A 183 -24.85 -18.08 17.81
CA ILE A 183 -25.83 -18.57 18.80
C ILE A 183 -25.29 -18.39 20.23
N ALA A 184 -24.05 -18.78 20.49
CA ALA A 184 -23.41 -18.61 21.79
C ALA A 184 -23.35 -17.13 22.22
N PHE A 185 -23.03 -16.23 21.28
CA PHE A 185 -23.07 -14.78 21.50
C PHE A 185 -24.49 -14.29 21.85
N VAL A 186 -25.51 -14.66 21.08
CA VAL A 186 -26.90 -14.24 21.34
C VAL A 186 -27.38 -14.75 22.71
N VAL A 187 -27.06 -16.01 23.05
CA VAL A 187 -27.38 -16.60 24.36
C VAL A 187 -26.66 -15.85 25.47
N SER A 188 -25.36 -15.57 25.35
CA SER A 188 -24.62 -14.82 26.38
C SER A 188 -25.13 -13.39 26.53
N PHE A 189 -25.45 -12.71 25.43
CA PHE A 189 -26.04 -11.36 25.45
C PHE A 189 -27.38 -11.34 26.18
N ILE A 190 -28.29 -12.28 25.86
CA ILE A 190 -29.58 -12.40 26.54
C ILE A 190 -29.37 -12.66 28.04
N ILE A 191 -28.50 -13.59 28.43
CA ILE A 191 -28.24 -13.91 29.84
C ILE A 191 -27.69 -12.67 30.59
N ILE A 192 -26.70 -11.99 30.04
CA ILE A 192 -26.09 -10.80 30.67
C ILE A 192 -27.12 -9.67 30.80
N MET A 193 -27.94 -9.41 29.78
CA MET A 193 -28.98 -8.38 29.82
C MET A 193 -30.15 -8.73 30.76
N VAL A 194 -30.55 -10.00 30.84
CA VAL A 194 -31.56 -10.45 31.81
C VAL A 194 -31.05 -10.28 33.23
N ILE A 195 -29.83 -10.73 33.55
CA ILE A 195 -29.23 -10.54 34.89
C ILE A 195 -29.15 -9.05 35.26
N ARG A 196 -28.71 -8.19 34.31
CA ARG A 196 -28.67 -6.73 34.48
C ARG A 196 -30.06 -6.12 34.73
N GLY A 197 -31.13 -6.71 34.20
CA GLY A 197 -32.52 -6.27 34.39
C GLY A 197 -33.21 -6.83 35.64
N THR A 198 -32.87 -8.04 36.09
CA THR A 198 -33.60 -8.74 37.16
C THR A 198 -32.91 -8.69 38.53
N VAL A 199 -31.59 -8.48 38.60
CA VAL A 199 -30.84 -8.47 39.87
C VAL A 199 -30.65 -7.04 40.36
N SER A 200 -31.28 -6.66 41.48
CA SER A 200 -31.19 -5.29 42.01
C SER A 200 -29.84 -4.97 42.67
N SER A 201 -29.22 -5.94 43.35
CA SER A 201 -27.94 -5.79 44.04
C SER A 201 -26.79 -6.39 43.22
N ARG A 202 -26.12 -5.58 42.41
CA ARG A 202 -25.00 -5.97 41.55
C ARG A 202 -23.67 -5.41 42.08
N ALA A 203 -22.58 -6.13 41.79
CA ALA A 203 -21.24 -5.60 42.00
C ALA A 203 -20.89 -4.61 40.88
N LEU A 204 -20.17 -3.53 41.22
CA LEU A 204 -19.75 -2.51 40.26
C LEU A 204 -18.98 -3.08 39.05
N SER A 205 -18.20 -4.14 39.26
CA SER A 205 -17.51 -4.86 38.19
C SER A 205 -18.47 -5.52 37.18
N PHE A 206 -19.62 -6.04 37.63
CA PHE A 206 -20.64 -6.60 36.73
C PHE A 206 -21.39 -5.51 35.96
N ASP A 207 -21.71 -4.39 36.60
CA ASP A 207 -22.33 -3.25 35.90
C ASP A 207 -21.37 -2.61 34.89
N LEU A 208 -20.08 -2.49 35.23
CA LEU A 208 -19.03 -2.10 34.28
C LEU A 208 -18.94 -3.08 33.10
N PHE A 209 -18.81 -4.37 33.38
CA PHE A 209 -18.73 -5.41 32.34
C PHE A 209 -19.97 -5.38 31.43
N SER A 210 -21.17 -5.38 32.00
CA SER A 210 -22.41 -5.43 31.23
C SER A 210 -22.69 -4.14 30.44
N ASN A 211 -22.29 -2.97 30.95
CA ASN A 211 -22.34 -1.72 30.19
C ASN A 211 -21.34 -1.71 29.03
N MET A 212 -20.10 -2.16 29.23
CA MET A 212 -19.09 -2.24 28.16
C MET A 212 -19.42 -3.32 27.13
N TYR A 213 -19.99 -4.45 27.56
CA TYR A 213 -20.46 -5.54 26.68
C TYR A 213 -21.65 -5.11 25.83
N LEU A 214 -22.59 -4.35 26.42
CA LEU A 214 -23.66 -3.72 25.65
C LEU A 214 -23.09 -2.70 24.66
N ALA A 215 -22.17 -1.81 25.07
CA ALA A 215 -21.54 -0.83 24.20
C ALA A 215 -20.80 -1.47 23.02
N GLY A 216 -20.05 -2.54 23.25
CA GLY A 216 -19.38 -3.33 22.21
C GLY A 216 -20.35 -4.06 21.27
N THR A 217 -21.56 -4.36 21.73
CA THR A 217 -22.61 -5.01 20.93
C THR A 217 -23.36 -4.02 20.03
N ILE A 218 -23.74 -2.85 20.56
CA ILE A 218 -24.65 -1.92 19.88
C ILE A 218 -23.96 -0.84 19.05
N ILE A 219 -22.63 -0.79 19.02
CA ILE A 219 -21.92 0.27 18.30
C ILE A 219 -21.93 0.09 16.78
N PHE A 220 -22.12 1.23 16.10
CA PHE A 220 -22.08 1.46 14.67
C PHE A 220 -21.28 2.75 14.40
N GLY A 221 -20.86 3.00 13.16
CA GLY A 221 -20.24 4.27 12.76
C GLY A 221 -18.79 4.49 13.24
N GLY A 222 -18.22 3.58 14.02
CA GLY A 222 -16.83 3.60 14.45
C GLY A 222 -16.58 4.30 15.78
N GLY A 223 -15.30 4.48 16.11
CA GLY A 223 -14.85 4.94 17.43
C GLY A 223 -15.51 6.21 18.00
N PRO A 224 -15.74 7.28 17.23
CA PRO A 224 -16.29 8.52 17.78
C PRO A 224 -17.70 8.41 18.38
N VAL A 225 -18.53 7.52 17.83
CA VAL A 225 -19.92 7.33 18.26
C VAL A 225 -20.01 6.64 19.62
N VAL A 226 -18.95 5.94 20.06
CA VAL A 226 -18.90 5.32 21.38
C VAL A 226 -18.83 6.35 22.51
N ILE A 227 -18.31 7.55 22.24
CA ILE A 227 -17.91 8.47 23.32
C ILE A 227 -19.12 8.96 24.12
N PRO A 228 -20.21 9.47 23.52
CA PRO A 228 -21.42 9.83 24.27
C PRO A 228 -22.02 8.62 25.02
N LEU A 229 -21.97 7.42 24.43
CA LEU A 229 -22.47 6.19 25.03
C LEU A 229 -21.69 5.80 26.28
N LEU A 230 -20.35 5.84 26.23
CA LEU A 230 -19.51 5.57 27.39
C LEU A 230 -19.74 6.63 28.49
N ARG A 231 -19.95 7.90 28.13
CA ARG A 231 -20.29 8.96 29.09
C ARG A 231 -21.57 8.62 29.86
N ALA A 232 -22.65 8.25 29.16
CA ALA A 232 -23.89 7.80 29.79
C ALA A 232 -23.72 6.54 30.67
N TYR A 233 -22.75 5.69 30.36
CA TYR A 233 -22.53 4.42 31.07
C TYR A 233 -21.55 4.48 32.25
N VAL A 234 -20.72 5.52 32.38
CA VAL A 234 -19.75 5.65 33.49
C VAL A 234 -19.79 7.00 34.21
N VAL A 235 -20.26 8.07 33.55
CA VAL A 235 -20.31 9.42 34.13
C VAL A 235 -21.68 9.73 34.74
N GLU A 236 -22.79 9.40 34.07
CA GLU A 236 -24.13 9.56 34.65
C GLU A 236 -24.35 8.72 35.93
N PRO A 237 -23.85 7.47 36.03
CA PRO A 237 -23.89 6.71 37.28
C PRO A 237 -22.89 7.19 38.36
N GLY A 238 -22.06 8.21 38.06
CA GLY A 238 -21.09 8.78 38.99
C GLY A 238 -19.80 7.99 39.21
N TRP A 239 -19.49 6.99 38.38
CA TRP A 239 -18.28 6.16 38.55
C TRP A 239 -16.99 6.87 38.09
N VAL A 240 -17.10 7.75 37.09
CA VAL A 240 -16.00 8.57 36.57
C VAL A 240 -16.47 10.01 36.49
N THR A 241 -15.66 10.98 36.91
CA THR A 241 -16.07 12.39 36.84
C THR A 241 -16.12 12.88 35.38
N PRO A 242 -17.00 13.85 35.03
CA PRO A 242 -17.04 14.41 33.67
C PRO A 242 -15.68 15.00 33.23
N ARG A 243 -14.92 15.56 34.19
CA ARG A 243 -13.55 16.07 33.98
C ARG A 243 -12.59 14.97 33.59
N ASP A 244 -12.53 13.89 34.37
CA ASP A 244 -11.57 12.80 34.14
C ASP A 244 -11.93 12.01 32.87
N PHE A 245 -13.22 11.94 32.54
CA PHE A 245 -13.70 11.46 31.24
C PHE A 245 -13.14 12.30 30.08
N LEU A 246 -13.29 13.63 30.11
CA LEU A 246 -12.80 14.51 29.03
C LEU A 246 -11.26 14.54 28.96
N LEU A 247 -10.56 14.47 30.09
CA LEU A 247 -9.10 14.27 30.14
C LEU A 247 -8.67 12.98 29.43
N GLY A 248 -9.31 11.85 29.75
CA GLY A 248 -9.03 10.56 29.12
C GLY A 248 -9.32 10.55 27.62
N LEU A 249 -10.39 11.22 27.20
CA LEU A 249 -10.73 11.40 25.79
C LEU A 249 -9.64 12.16 25.04
N ALA A 250 -9.23 13.32 25.56
CA ALA A 250 -8.19 14.15 24.96
C ALA A 250 -6.84 13.41 24.85
N ILE A 251 -6.47 12.65 25.89
CA ILE A 251 -5.28 11.79 25.86
C ILE A 251 -5.40 10.72 24.78
N ILE A 252 -6.49 9.96 24.74
CA ILE A 252 -6.58 8.77 23.86
C ILE A 252 -6.69 9.13 22.39
N GLN A 253 -7.27 10.28 22.04
CA GLN A 253 -7.28 10.76 20.65
C GLN A 253 -5.89 11.17 20.14
N ALA A 254 -4.94 11.48 21.04
CA ALA A 254 -3.54 11.72 20.70
C ALA A 254 -2.72 10.42 20.56
N PHE A 255 -3.21 9.28 21.06
CA PHE A 255 -2.51 7.99 20.99
C PHE A 255 -2.98 7.15 19.80
N PRO A 256 -2.08 6.39 19.15
CA PRO A 256 -2.45 5.52 18.04
C PRO A 256 -3.21 4.28 18.52
N GLY A 257 -4.47 4.14 18.11
CA GLY A 257 -5.27 2.95 18.39
C GLY A 257 -6.74 3.13 18.00
N PRO A 258 -7.59 2.11 18.20
CA PRO A 258 -9.03 2.29 18.13
C PRO A 258 -9.52 3.10 19.33
N ASN A 259 -10.44 4.05 19.14
CA ASN A 259 -11.01 4.85 20.24
C ASN A 259 -11.72 3.98 21.30
N PHE A 260 -12.06 2.72 20.97
CA PHE A 260 -12.49 1.70 21.93
C PHE A 260 -11.54 1.49 23.11
N ASN A 261 -10.24 1.77 22.95
CA ASN A 261 -9.26 1.78 24.03
C ASN A 261 -9.65 2.74 25.18
N PHE A 262 -10.52 3.72 24.93
CA PHE A 262 -11.06 4.60 25.97
C PHE A 262 -11.88 3.84 27.02
N SER A 263 -12.58 2.78 26.66
CA SER A 263 -13.26 1.91 27.64
C SER A 263 -12.29 1.26 28.65
N VAL A 264 -11.04 0.98 28.24
CA VAL A 264 -9.99 0.38 29.07
C VAL A 264 -9.54 1.38 30.14
N TYR A 265 -9.33 2.63 29.74
CA TYR A 265 -9.05 3.74 30.65
C TYR A 265 -10.22 4.00 31.62
N LEU A 266 -11.45 4.06 31.10
CA LEU A 266 -12.64 4.27 31.91
C LEU A 266 -12.91 3.10 32.87
N GLY A 267 -12.58 1.86 32.48
CA GLY A 267 -12.65 0.69 33.36
C GLY A 267 -11.64 0.73 34.49
N ALA A 268 -10.42 1.22 34.23
CA ALA A 268 -9.42 1.45 35.27
C ALA A 268 -9.88 2.53 36.27
N LEU A 269 -10.47 3.63 35.79
CA LEU A 269 -10.98 4.70 36.65
C LEU A 269 -12.23 4.30 37.43
N ALA A 270 -13.21 3.65 36.80
CA ALA A 270 -14.48 3.28 37.44
C ALA A 270 -14.30 2.38 38.67
N LEU A 271 -13.21 1.59 38.71
CA LEU A 271 -12.87 0.74 39.86
C LEU A 271 -11.80 1.36 40.79
N ALA A 272 -11.23 2.52 40.46
CA ALA A 272 -10.19 3.17 41.27
C ALA A 272 -10.67 3.65 42.65
N SER A 273 -11.98 3.83 42.83
CA SER A 273 -12.63 4.13 44.11
C SER A 273 -12.93 2.89 44.97
N THR A 274 -12.59 1.68 44.49
CA THR A 274 -12.85 0.40 45.16
C THR A 274 -11.55 -0.27 45.61
N SER A 275 -11.67 -1.35 46.41
CA SER A 275 -10.55 -2.20 46.79
C SER A 275 -10.05 -3.14 45.67
N ILE A 276 -10.64 -3.09 44.47
CA ILE A 276 -10.28 -3.93 43.34
C ILE A 276 -9.15 -3.26 42.54
N PRO A 277 -8.10 -4.00 42.10
CA PRO A 277 -7.03 -3.43 41.30
C PRO A 277 -7.52 -2.76 40.01
N THR A 278 -7.06 -1.55 39.72
CA THR A 278 -7.42 -0.80 38.49
C THR A 278 -7.07 -1.55 37.21
N VAL A 279 -6.01 -2.37 37.22
CA VAL A 279 -5.61 -3.27 36.13
C VAL A 279 -6.69 -4.30 35.82
N PHE A 280 -7.42 -4.81 36.83
CA PHE A 280 -8.55 -5.71 36.60
C PHE A 280 -9.70 -4.99 35.89
N GLY A 281 -9.99 -3.73 36.27
CA GLY A 281 -10.98 -2.90 35.58
C GLY A 281 -10.63 -2.62 34.12
N ALA A 282 -9.36 -2.35 33.83
CA ALA A 282 -8.84 -2.20 32.47
C ALA A 282 -9.07 -3.47 31.63
N LEU A 283 -8.64 -4.63 32.14
CA LEU A 283 -8.80 -5.92 31.45
C LEU A 283 -10.27 -6.31 31.26
N LEU A 284 -11.12 -6.04 32.26
CA LEU A 284 -12.54 -6.34 32.22
C LEU A 284 -13.26 -5.52 31.15
N SER A 285 -13.02 -4.21 31.08
CA SER A 285 -13.56 -3.34 30.03
C SER A 285 -13.01 -3.69 28.65
N TYR A 286 -11.71 -4.03 28.54
CA TYR A 286 -11.10 -4.47 27.29
C TYR A 286 -11.81 -5.70 26.73
N LEU A 287 -11.94 -6.77 27.54
CA LEU A 287 -12.64 -7.98 27.12
C LEU A 287 -14.10 -7.68 26.79
N ALA A 288 -14.80 -6.93 27.64
CA ALA A 288 -16.20 -6.62 27.46
C ALA A 288 -16.49 -5.86 26.16
N ILE A 289 -15.73 -4.83 25.80
CA ILE A 289 -16.03 -4.03 24.60
C ILE A 289 -15.63 -4.72 23.30
N PHE A 290 -14.51 -5.45 23.28
CA PHE A 290 -13.98 -6.04 22.04
C PHE A 290 -14.57 -7.42 21.74
N PHE A 291 -14.94 -8.21 22.76
CA PHE A 291 -15.43 -9.58 22.56
C PHE A 291 -16.69 -9.67 21.67
N PRO A 292 -17.76 -8.86 21.86
CA PRO A 292 -18.94 -8.90 20.99
C PRO A 292 -18.60 -8.72 19.51
N GLY A 293 -17.85 -7.66 19.18
CA GLY A 293 -17.48 -7.35 17.81
C GLY A 293 -16.59 -8.40 17.16
N ILE A 294 -15.60 -8.95 17.90
CA ILE A 294 -14.72 -10.01 17.40
C ILE A 294 -15.50 -11.30 17.15
N VAL A 295 -16.31 -11.76 18.11
CA VAL A 295 -17.09 -13.01 17.97
C VAL A 295 -18.12 -12.89 16.84
N LEU A 296 -18.82 -11.75 16.72
CA LEU A 296 -19.74 -11.50 15.63
C LEU A 296 -19.02 -11.43 14.27
N ALA A 297 -17.88 -10.76 14.17
CA ALA A 297 -17.13 -10.67 12.91
C ALA A 297 -16.68 -12.07 12.43
N VAL A 298 -16.07 -12.86 13.33
CA VAL A 298 -15.61 -14.23 13.04
C VAL A 298 -16.79 -15.16 12.70
N GLY A 299 -17.90 -15.05 13.44
CA GLY A 299 -19.12 -15.82 13.18
C GLY A 299 -19.73 -15.49 11.82
N VAL A 300 -19.94 -14.21 11.53
CA VAL A 300 -20.51 -13.72 10.26
C VAL A 300 -19.61 -14.05 9.07
N GLN A 301 -18.29 -14.02 9.24
CA GLN A 301 -17.33 -14.33 8.17
C GLN A 301 -17.57 -15.73 7.57
N SER A 302 -17.91 -16.73 8.39
CA SER A 302 -18.21 -18.10 7.92
C SER A 302 -19.42 -18.20 6.99
N ILE A 303 -20.42 -17.33 7.18
CA ILE A 303 -21.68 -17.32 6.41
C ILE A 303 -21.74 -16.19 5.37
N TRP A 304 -20.76 -15.28 5.38
CA TRP A 304 -20.70 -14.11 4.52
C TRP A 304 -20.77 -14.46 3.03
N GLN A 305 -20.07 -15.53 2.62
CA GLN A 305 -20.08 -16.01 1.23
C GLN A 305 -21.49 -16.38 0.74
N VAL A 306 -22.33 -16.96 1.61
CA VAL A 306 -23.72 -17.32 1.27
C VAL A 306 -24.61 -16.08 1.27
N MET A 307 -24.51 -15.24 2.30
CA MET A 307 -25.38 -14.06 2.46
C MET A 307 -25.19 -13.03 1.35
N ARG A 308 -23.94 -12.75 0.94
CA ARG A 308 -23.63 -11.74 -0.10
C ARG A 308 -24.22 -12.06 -1.48
N THR A 309 -24.61 -13.32 -1.74
CA THR A 309 -25.28 -13.70 -3.00
C THR A 309 -26.70 -13.13 -3.12
N LYS A 310 -27.29 -12.66 -2.01
CA LYS A 310 -28.67 -12.17 -1.97
C LYS A 310 -28.70 -10.65 -2.06
N SER A 311 -29.30 -10.13 -3.13
CA SER A 311 -29.42 -8.68 -3.38
C SER A 311 -30.09 -7.91 -2.24
N TRP A 312 -31.04 -8.52 -1.53
CA TRP A 312 -31.68 -7.90 -0.36
C TRP A 312 -30.70 -7.70 0.81
N VAL A 313 -29.69 -8.56 1.00
CA VAL A 313 -28.66 -8.39 2.04
C VAL A 313 -27.76 -7.20 1.71
N LEU A 314 -27.32 -7.09 0.46
CA LEU A 314 -26.52 -5.95 -0.01
C LEU A 314 -27.29 -4.64 0.13
N SER A 315 -28.59 -4.65 -0.20
CA SER A 315 -29.49 -3.50 -0.03
C SER A 315 -29.68 -3.12 1.45
N LEU A 316 -29.91 -4.09 2.34
CA LEU A 316 -30.04 -3.90 3.78
C LEU A 316 -28.77 -3.24 4.36
N LEU A 317 -27.60 -3.78 4.04
CA LEU A 317 -26.32 -3.27 4.52
C LEU A 317 -26.00 -1.87 3.99
N ARG A 318 -26.37 -1.55 2.75
CA ARG A 318 -26.27 -0.19 2.20
C ARG A 318 -27.10 0.81 3.01
N GLY A 319 -28.33 0.44 3.40
CA GLY A 319 -29.20 1.28 4.24
C GLY A 319 -28.70 1.45 5.67
N ILE A 320 -28.24 0.35 6.30
CA ILE A 320 -27.64 0.37 7.65
C ILE A 320 -26.39 1.27 7.67
N ASN A 321 -25.49 1.12 6.71
CA ASN A 321 -24.27 1.93 6.62
C ASN A 321 -24.59 3.43 6.42
N ALA A 322 -25.56 3.77 5.57
CA ALA A 322 -25.98 5.16 5.37
C ALA A 322 -26.58 5.78 6.64
N ALA A 323 -27.46 5.05 7.34
CA ALA A 323 -28.02 5.50 8.62
C ALA A 323 -26.94 5.65 9.70
N ALA A 324 -25.99 4.71 9.78
CA ALA A 324 -24.87 4.77 10.72
C ALA A 324 -23.99 6.00 10.51
N VAL A 325 -23.72 6.40 9.26
CA VAL A 325 -22.97 7.63 8.97
C VAL A 325 -23.73 8.89 9.38
N GLY A 326 -25.06 8.94 9.21
CA GLY A 326 -25.88 10.02 9.75
C GLY A 326 -25.66 10.21 11.26
N LEU A 327 -25.60 9.11 12.01
CA LEU A 327 -25.37 9.12 13.46
C LEU A 327 -23.93 9.50 13.85
N VAL A 328 -22.94 9.42 12.94
CA VAL A 328 -21.61 10.02 13.18
C VAL A 328 -21.71 11.55 13.23
N PHE A 329 -22.53 12.19 12.39
CA PHE A 329 -22.78 13.63 12.49
C PHE A 329 -23.51 14.00 13.79
N THR A 330 -24.41 13.14 14.28
CA THR A 330 -24.96 13.30 15.64
C THR A 330 -23.84 13.27 16.69
N ALA A 331 -22.87 12.35 16.60
CA ALA A 331 -21.76 12.30 17.53
C ALA A 331 -20.85 13.56 17.47
N VAL A 332 -20.61 14.12 16.27
CA VAL A 332 -19.95 15.43 16.10
C VAL A 332 -20.69 16.50 16.90
N TYR A 333 -22.01 16.60 16.73
CA TYR A 333 -22.85 17.58 17.44
C TYR A 333 -22.84 17.38 18.96
N ARG A 334 -22.98 16.14 19.45
CA ARG A 334 -22.96 15.85 20.90
C ARG A 334 -21.60 16.16 21.55
N LEU A 335 -20.49 16.00 20.81
CA LEU A 335 -19.16 16.37 21.28
C LEU A 335 -18.93 17.88 21.22
N TRP A 336 -19.53 18.57 20.24
CA TRP A 336 -19.51 20.02 20.12
C TRP A 336 -20.15 20.70 21.33
N GLU A 337 -21.29 20.19 21.82
CA GLU A 337 -22.02 20.74 22.99
C GLU A 337 -21.29 20.58 24.34
N ILE A 338 -20.23 19.78 24.41
CA ILE A 338 -19.47 19.53 25.66
C ILE A 338 -17.96 19.81 25.53
N GLY A 339 -17.51 20.33 24.40
CA GLY A 339 -16.09 20.43 24.07
C GLY A 339 -15.35 21.54 24.81
N TYR A 340 -16.03 22.65 25.13
CA TYR A 340 -15.44 23.77 25.85
C TYR A 340 -15.47 23.51 27.37
N LEU A 341 -14.36 23.73 28.07
CA LEU A 341 -14.23 23.53 29.51
C LEU A 341 -13.99 24.85 30.25
N THR A 342 -14.84 25.13 31.25
CA THR A 342 -14.71 26.32 32.11
C THR A 342 -14.52 25.95 33.58
N PRO A 343 -13.88 26.81 34.41
CA PRO A 343 -13.78 26.60 35.86
C PRO A 343 -15.13 26.59 36.62
N GLU A 344 -16.21 26.99 35.96
CA GLU A 344 -17.59 27.07 36.47
C GLU A 344 -18.42 25.83 36.08
N SER A 345 -18.22 25.27 34.88
CA SER A 345 -18.93 24.08 34.39
C SER A 345 -17.97 22.89 34.22
N SER A 346 -17.96 21.99 35.20
CA SER A 346 -17.22 20.72 35.09
C SER A 346 -17.80 19.75 34.06
N ALA A 347 -19.03 19.98 33.58
CA ALA A 347 -19.70 19.12 32.61
C ALA A 347 -19.27 19.38 31.16
N GLY A 348 -18.65 20.54 30.90
CA GLY A 348 -18.43 21.09 29.57
C GLY A 348 -19.56 22.02 29.12
N THR A 349 -19.28 22.85 28.12
CA THR A 349 -20.21 23.76 27.42
C THR A 349 -19.97 23.69 25.91
N SER A 350 -20.86 24.33 25.14
CA SER A 350 -20.79 24.32 23.68
C SER A 350 -19.56 25.05 23.15
N LEU A 351 -18.88 24.47 22.15
CA LEU A 351 -17.80 25.13 21.41
C LEU A 351 -18.29 26.39 20.66
N ALA A 352 -19.61 26.58 20.51
CA ALA A 352 -20.20 27.75 19.87
C ALA A 352 -20.29 29.01 20.77
N GLU A 353 -20.17 28.87 22.10
CA GLU A 353 -20.23 30.01 23.05
C GLU A 353 -19.06 31.00 22.82
N GLU A 354 -17.90 30.48 22.43
CA GLU A 354 -16.67 31.25 22.23
C GLU A 354 -16.11 30.98 20.81
N PRO A 355 -16.15 31.97 19.90
CA PRO A 355 -15.79 31.77 18.49
C PRO A 355 -14.38 31.21 18.24
N TRP A 356 -13.46 31.35 19.20
CA TRP A 356 -12.11 30.79 19.08
C TRP A 356 -12.12 29.26 18.94
N TRP A 357 -12.99 28.55 19.66
CA TRP A 357 -13.01 27.08 19.58
C TRP A 357 -13.56 26.57 18.25
N VAL A 358 -14.45 27.34 17.62
CA VAL A 358 -14.90 27.15 16.24
C VAL A 358 -13.72 27.26 15.27
N VAL A 359 -12.85 28.27 15.46
CA VAL A 359 -11.62 28.44 14.67
C VAL A 359 -10.68 27.26 14.85
N VAL A 360 -10.42 26.81 16.08
CA VAL A 360 -9.56 25.64 16.35
C VAL A 360 -10.12 24.39 15.66
N ALA A 361 -11.40 24.08 15.81
CA ALA A 361 -12.03 22.93 15.16
C ALA A 361 -11.95 22.99 13.62
N ALA A 362 -12.16 24.18 13.03
CA ALA A 362 -12.07 24.40 11.59
C ALA A 362 -10.63 24.29 11.05
N VAL A 363 -9.64 24.82 11.78
CA VAL A 363 -8.22 24.67 11.44
C VAL A 363 -7.81 23.21 11.48
N THR A 364 -8.18 22.47 12.53
CA THR A 364 -7.85 21.05 12.65
C THR A 364 -8.51 20.19 11.58
N TYR A 365 -9.75 20.52 11.18
CA TYR A 365 -10.37 19.92 9.99
C TYR A 365 -9.53 20.19 8.74
N ALA A 366 -9.18 21.46 8.46
CA ALA A 366 -8.47 21.86 7.24
C ALA A 366 -7.06 21.30 7.14
N GLU A 367 -6.27 21.35 8.22
CA GLU A 367 -4.89 20.83 8.25
C GLU A 367 -4.83 19.31 8.04
N THR A 368 -5.77 18.58 8.63
CA THR A 368 -5.87 17.13 8.47
C THR A 368 -6.41 16.75 7.09
N ALA A 369 -7.38 17.51 6.55
CA ALA A 369 -8.05 17.21 5.28
C ALA A 369 -7.22 17.56 4.04
N TRP A 370 -6.57 18.73 4.03
CA TRP A 370 -5.93 19.30 2.84
C TRP A 370 -4.40 19.27 2.89
N PHE A 371 -3.82 19.36 4.08
CA PHE A 371 -2.36 19.39 4.27
C PHE A 371 -1.80 18.04 4.76
N GLY A 372 -2.66 17.04 5.01
CA GLY A 372 -2.26 15.70 5.42
C GLY A 372 -1.60 15.61 6.79
N VAL A 373 -1.83 16.61 7.66
CA VAL A 373 -1.27 16.66 9.01
C VAL A 373 -1.74 15.44 9.83
N PRO A 374 -0.83 14.69 10.48
CA PRO A 374 -1.23 13.56 11.34
C PRO A 374 -2.15 14.02 12.49
N PRO A 375 -3.25 13.30 12.80
CA PRO A 375 -4.22 13.71 13.83
C PRO A 375 -3.61 14.04 15.20
N ALA A 376 -2.57 13.33 15.63
CA ALA A 376 -1.86 13.61 16.88
C ALA A 376 -1.16 14.98 16.88
N LEU A 377 -0.56 15.38 15.75
CA LEU A 377 0.05 16.70 15.60
C LEU A 377 -1.03 17.79 15.54
N ALA A 378 -2.14 17.52 14.86
CA ALA A 378 -3.29 18.41 14.76
C ALA A 378 -3.92 18.71 16.15
N ILE A 379 -4.03 17.70 17.04
CA ILE A 379 -4.46 17.88 18.44
C ILE A 379 -3.44 18.69 19.26
N ILE A 380 -2.14 18.52 19.03
CA ILE A 380 -1.09 19.32 19.69
C ILE A 380 -1.18 20.78 19.24
N ILE A 381 -1.40 21.04 17.95
CA ILE A 381 -1.64 22.40 17.42
C ILE A 381 -2.88 23.01 18.11
N GLY A 382 -3.97 22.25 18.25
CA GLY A 382 -5.13 22.63 19.06
C GLY A 382 -4.80 23.02 20.50
N ALA A 383 -4.01 22.20 21.19
CA ALA A 383 -3.57 22.47 22.56
C ALA A 383 -2.77 23.78 22.66
N LEU A 384 -1.87 24.04 21.70
CA LEU A 384 -1.09 25.27 21.59
C LEU A 384 -1.99 26.49 21.32
N LEU A 385 -2.97 26.37 20.41
CA LEU A 385 -3.95 27.42 20.13
C LEU A 385 -4.84 27.71 21.35
N GLY A 386 -5.20 26.70 22.14
CA GLY A 386 -5.89 26.87 23.43
C GLY A 386 -5.05 27.65 24.46
N MET A 387 -3.76 27.34 24.59
CA MET A 387 -2.84 28.13 25.43
C MET A 387 -2.62 29.55 24.91
N GLY A 388 -2.61 29.76 23.58
CA GLY A 388 -2.55 31.08 22.96
C GLY A 388 -3.74 31.96 23.34
N TRP A 389 -4.96 31.39 23.28
CA TRP A 389 -6.18 32.06 23.75
C TRP A 389 -6.13 32.39 25.25
N PHE A 390 -5.61 31.49 26.08
CA PHE A 390 -5.42 31.78 27.51
C PHE A 390 -4.53 33.02 27.74
N GLY A 391 -3.41 33.10 27.02
CA GLY A 391 -2.48 34.24 27.09
C GLY A 391 -3.09 35.56 26.58
N ALA A 392 -4.00 35.50 25.61
CA ALA A 392 -4.64 36.68 25.01
C ALA A 392 -5.89 37.17 25.78
N VAL A 393 -6.67 36.26 26.39
CA VAL A 393 -8.02 36.56 26.90
C VAL A 393 -8.13 36.49 28.42
N GLN A 394 -7.42 35.59 29.11
CA GLN A 394 -7.68 35.28 30.53
C GLN A 394 -6.67 35.85 31.54
N GLN A 395 -5.61 36.56 31.13
CA GLN A 395 -4.60 37.07 32.06
C GLN A 395 -4.85 38.52 32.52
N PRO A 396 -4.89 38.81 33.84
CA PRO A 396 -4.63 40.15 34.35
C PRO A 396 -3.17 40.57 34.05
N LYS A 397 -2.93 41.87 33.92
CA LYS A 397 -1.76 42.49 33.25
C LYS A 397 -0.33 42.13 33.74
N ASN A 398 -0.14 41.24 34.72
CA ASN A 398 1.11 41.10 35.47
C ASN A 398 1.83 39.73 35.35
N VAL A 399 1.48 38.85 34.39
CA VAL A 399 2.16 37.54 34.20
C VAL A 399 2.90 37.46 32.84
N PHE A 400 3.45 38.58 32.37
CA PHE A 400 4.15 38.65 31.07
C PHE A 400 5.60 38.12 31.08
N ALA A 401 6.13 37.71 32.23
CA ALA A 401 7.55 37.46 32.44
C ALA A 401 8.02 36.00 32.24
N ILE A 402 7.12 35.00 32.40
CA ILE A 402 7.55 33.59 32.54
C ILE A 402 7.32 32.77 31.25
N ALA A 403 6.27 33.06 30.48
CA ALA A 403 5.99 32.34 29.23
C ALA A 403 6.88 32.79 28.05
N ASN A 404 7.32 34.05 28.03
CA ASN A 404 8.05 34.63 26.90
C ASN A 404 9.49 34.12 26.72
N CYS A 405 10.13 33.59 27.77
CA CYS A 405 11.50 33.09 27.66
C CYS A 405 11.64 31.81 26.82
N ALA A 406 10.56 31.03 26.64
CA ALA A 406 10.63 29.76 25.92
C ALA A 406 10.39 29.88 24.40
N MET A 407 9.71 30.94 23.93
CA MET A 407 9.37 31.10 22.51
C MET A 407 10.26 32.09 21.73
N ILE A 408 11.02 32.95 22.43
CA ILE A 408 11.78 34.06 21.82
C ILE A 408 13.24 33.67 21.48
N ALA A 409 13.54 32.37 21.39
CA ALA A 409 14.90 31.87 21.14
C ALA A 409 15.22 31.50 19.67
N VAL A 410 14.30 31.73 18.72
CA VAL A 410 14.40 31.21 17.33
C VAL A 410 14.46 32.31 16.25
N LEU A 411 14.18 33.58 16.56
CA LEU A 411 14.25 34.68 15.59
C LEU A 411 14.95 35.92 16.19
N ASP A 412 16.01 36.36 15.53
CA ASP A 412 16.90 37.46 15.96
C ASP A 412 16.20 38.85 15.89
N PRO A 413 16.42 39.78 16.83
CA PRO A 413 15.40 40.79 17.16
C PRO A 413 15.76 42.23 16.75
N THR A 414 15.40 42.66 15.54
CA THR A 414 15.45 44.12 15.18
C THR A 414 14.31 44.67 14.31
N PHE A 415 13.40 43.85 13.74
CA PHE A 415 12.52 44.33 12.65
C PHE A 415 11.02 44.54 13.00
N LEU A 416 10.56 44.25 14.22
CA LEU A 416 9.12 44.28 14.56
C LEU A 416 8.76 45.27 15.69
N ALA A 417 9.29 46.49 15.62
CA ALA A 417 8.92 47.59 16.53
C ALA A 417 8.16 48.75 15.87
N GLN A 418 7.98 48.78 14.54
CA GLN A 418 7.45 49.95 13.81
C GLN A 418 6.48 49.64 12.63
N ALA A 419 5.92 48.43 12.52
CA ALA A 419 4.99 48.09 11.43
C ALA A 419 3.52 48.42 11.80
N SER A 420 2.82 49.15 10.91
CA SER A 420 1.39 49.49 11.08
C SER A 420 0.47 48.34 10.63
N PRO A 421 -0.83 48.34 11.01
CA PRO A 421 -1.78 47.26 10.66
C PRO A 421 -1.92 47.00 9.15
N SER A 422 -1.70 48.04 8.34
CA SER A 422 -1.67 47.97 6.87
C SER A 422 -0.58 47.00 6.36
N THR A 423 0.58 47.01 7.00
CA THR A 423 1.75 46.22 6.59
C THR A 423 1.55 44.73 6.85
N ILE A 424 0.88 44.36 7.94
CA ILE A 424 0.53 42.97 8.26
C ILE A 424 -0.45 42.41 7.22
N THR A 425 -1.43 43.22 6.80
CA THR A 425 -2.40 42.83 5.77
C THR A 425 -1.71 42.61 4.40
N ILE A 426 -0.73 43.45 4.05
CA ILE A 426 0.06 43.32 2.82
C ILE A 426 1.00 42.09 2.89
N LEU A 427 1.61 41.80 4.04
CA LEU A 427 2.42 40.59 4.25
C LEU A 427 1.59 39.30 4.15
N CYS A 428 0.38 39.27 4.73
CA CYS A 428 -0.54 38.14 4.54
C CYS A 428 -0.97 37.99 3.07
N ALA A 429 -1.22 39.11 2.36
CA ALA A 429 -1.58 39.08 0.94
C ALA A 429 -0.43 38.62 0.03
N THR A 430 0.83 38.99 0.30
CA THR A 430 1.99 38.51 -0.47
C THR A 430 2.37 37.06 -0.15
N PHE A 431 2.12 36.58 1.08
CA PHE A 431 2.25 35.15 1.41
C PHE A 431 1.18 34.31 0.70
N LEU A 432 -0.04 34.81 0.57
CA LEU A 432 -1.13 34.17 -0.21
C LEU A 432 -0.89 34.20 -1.72
N LEU A 433 -0.18 35.19 -2.26
CA LEU A 433 0.08 35.32 -3.70
C LEU A 433 1.36 34.62 -4.18
N THR A 434 2.27 34.22 -3.29
CA THR A 434 3.52 33.51 -3.65
C THR A 434 3.42 31.97 -3.59
N HIS A 435 2.22 31.41 -3.42
CA HIS A 435 1.96 29.96 -3.45
C HIS A 435 1.06 29.48 -4.63
N VAL A 436 0.82 30.35 -5.63
CA VAL A 436 -0.02 30.01 -6.79
C VAL A 436 0.79 29.52 -8.01
N HIS A 437 2.12 29.54 -7.97
CA HIS A 437 2.97 29.16 -9.11
C HIS A 437 4.04 28.12 -8.76
N THR A 438 3.62 26.91 -8.41
CA THR A 438 4.41 25.68 -8.63
C THR A 438 3.52 24.44 -8.65
N VAL A 439 3.90 23.44 -9.46
CA VAL A 439 3.24 22.13 -9.61
C VAL A 439 1.86 22.12 -10.31
N GLN A 440 1.88 22.46 -11.60
CA GLN A 440 1.28 21.51 -12.57
C GLN A 440 2.20 20.28 -12.70
N LEU A 441 1.65 19.17 -13.21
CA LEU A 441 2.31 17.86 -13.39
C LEU A 441 2.40 16.96 -12.13
N HIS A 442 1.34 16.20 -11.87
CA HIS A 442 1.37 14.77 -12.22
C HIS A 442 -0.04 14.19 -12.39
N GLN A 443 -0.30 13.65 -13.58
CA GLN A 443 -1.53 12.90 -13.87
C GLN A 443 -1.41 11.48 -13.29
N LYS A 444 -2.49 10.95 -12.73
CA LYS A 444 -2.56 9.53 -12.37
C LYS A 444 -2.55 8.67 -13.64
N PRO A 445 -1.65 7.69 -13.80
CA PRO A 445 -1.90 6.57 -14.70
C PRO A 445 -3.06 5.74 -14.11
N LYS A 446 -4.04 5.41 -14.96
CA LYS A 446 -5.00 4.34 -14.70
C LYS A 446 -4.56 3.10 -15.49
N HIS A 447 -4.98 1.94 -14.99
CA HIS A 447 -4.89 0.61 -15.61
C HIS A 447 -3.51 -0.07 -15.56
N ALA A 448 -3.47 -1.16 -14.79
CA ALA A 448 -2.71 -2.37 -15.10
C ALA A 448 -3.74 -3.51 -15.20
N HIS A 449 -3.57 -4.43 -16.16
CA HIS A 449 -4.50 -5.54 -16.38
C HIS A 449 -4.26 -6.69 -15.37
N ASN A 450 -5.33 -7.36 -14.97
CA ASN A 450 -5.25 -8.73 -14.43
C ASN A 450 -5.28 -9.71 -15.60
N PRO A 451 -4.34 -10.68 -15.69
CA PRO A 451 -4.57 -11.92 -16.43
C PRO A 451 -5.40 -12.89 -15.58
N GLU A 452 -6.26 -13.67 -16.23
CA GLU A 452 -7.02 -14.76 -15.61
C GLU A 452 -6.11 -15.96 -15.35
N VAL A 453 -6.26 -16.63 -14.20
CA VAL A 453 -5.62 -17.93 -13.92
C VAL A 453 -6.72 -18.95 -13.63
N SER A 454 -6.67 -20.07 -14.34
CA SER A 454 -7.71 -21.10 -14.28
C SER A 454 -7.68 -21.93 -13.00
N ASP A 455 -8.87 -22.40 -12.62
CA ASP A 455 -9.17 -23.29 -11.50
C ASP A 455 -8.24 -24.52 -11.39
N LYS A 456 -7.83 -24.86 -10.16
CA LYS A 456 -7.24 -26.16 -9.80
C LYS A 456 -7.69 -26.61 -8.42
N THR A 457 -8.51 -27.65 -8.43
CA THR A 457 -8.90 -28.41 -7.25
C THR A 457 -7.77 -29.34 -6.76
N SER A 458 -7.82 -29.71 -5.47
CA SER A 458 -7.22 -30.90 -4.84
C SER A 458 -5.70 -31.04 -4.66
N LEU A 459 -5.29 -30.79 -3.41
CA LEU A 459 -4.70 -31.76 -2.46
C LEU A 459 -3.17 -31.88 -2.30
N ASN A 460 -2.77 -31.97 -1.03
CA ASN A 460 -1.42 -32.34 -0.55
C ASN A 460 -0.92 -33.66 -1.16
N THR A 461 0.02 -33.57 -2.10
CA THR A 461 1.12 -34.53 -2.26
C THR A 461 2.22 -33.85 -3.06
N LEU A 462 3.48 -34.14 -2.72
CA LEU A 462 4.72 -33.89 -3.49
C LEU A 462 4.61 -32.82 -4.60
N LEU A 463 5.17 -31.63 -4.34
CA LEU A 463 5.33 -30.57 -5.35
C LEU A 463 5.76 -31.18 -6.69
N PRO A 464 4.95 -31.08 -7.76
CA PRO A 464 5.31 -31.68 -9.03
C PRO A 464 6.59 -31.02 -9.53
N SER A 465 7.48 -31.83 -10.14
CA SER A 465 8.64 -31.31 -10.85
C SER A 465 8.20 -30.19 -11.81
N PRO A 466 8.89 -29.04 -11.86
CA PRO A 466 8.52 -27.97 -12.77
C PRO A 466 8.47 -28.50 -14.22
N PRO A 467 7.60 -27.94 -15.08
CA PRO A 467 7.56 -28.36 -16.48
C PRO A 467 8.93 -28.19 -17.11
N ARG A 468 9.37 -29.17 -17.92
CA ARG A 468 10.61 -29.05 -18.70
C ARG A 468 10.56 -27.76 -19.51
N ASN A 469 11.51 -26.88 -19.23
CA ASN A 469 11.57 -25.59 -19.89
C ASN A 469 11.80 -25.79 -21.40
N GLN A 470 11.04 -25.07 -22.23
CA GLN A 470 11.18 -25.09 -23.69
C GLN A 470 11.99 -23.89 -24.21
N LYS A 471 12.34 -22.93 -23.33
CA LYS A 471 13.12 -21.74 -23.67
C LYS A 471 14.62 -22.08 -23.72
N ARG A 472 15.33 -21.54 -24.72
CA ARG A 472 16.79 -21.54 -24.77
C ARG A 472 17.35 -20.46 -23.83
N ILE A 473 18.35 -20.81 -23.02
CA ILE A 473 18.89 -19.96 -21.96
C ILE A 473 20.37 -19.65 -22.18
N TYR A 474 20.70 -18.37 -22.12
CA TYR A 474 22.06 -17.87 -22.00
C TYR A 474 22.42 -17.71 -20.51
N ILE A 475 23.19 -18.63 -19.96
CA ILE A 475 23.68 -18.54 -18.57
C ILE A 475 24.90 -17.62 -18.55
N ALA A 476 24.86 -16.58 -17.73
CA ALA A 476 25.92 -15.60 -17.55
C ALA A 476 26.40 -15.63 -16.09
N ALA A 477 27.71 -15.71 -15.86
CA ALA A 477 28.26 -15.70 -14.51
C ALA A 477 29.61 -14.98 -14.43
N GLN A 478 29.90 -14.40 -13.27
CA GLN A 478 31.15 -13.70 -13.00
C GLN A 478 31.73 -14.18 -11.67
N HIS A 479 33.02 -14.49 -11.64
CA HIS A 479 33.71 -14.97 -10.45
C HIS A 479 34.96 -14.17 -10.10
N TRP A 480 35.18 -14.01 -8.80
CA TRP A 480 36.38 -13.43 -8.21
C TRP A 480 36.58 -14.02 -6.81
N ASN A 481 37.73 -14.66 -6.57
CA ASN A 481 38.04 -15.33 -5.29
C ASN A 481 36.97 -16.33 -4.83
N SER A 482 36.41 -17.10 -5.78
CA SER A 482 35.27 -18.00 -5.60
C SER A 482 35.66 -19.49 -5.53
N ALA A 483 36.96 -19.85 -5.53
CA ALA A 483 37.44 -21.22 -5.78
C ALA A 483 36.81 -22.27 -4.85
N ARG A 484 36.68 -21.94 -3.56
CA ARG A 484 36.07 -22.82 -2.56
C ARG A 484 34.59 -23.06 -2.85
N LEU A 485 33.85 -22.04 -3.28
CA LEU A 485 32.42 -22.15 -3.59
C LEU A 485 32.21 -22.95 -4.89
N LEU A 486 33.02 -22.67 -5.91
CA LEU A 486 33.02 -23.35 -7.20
C LEU A 486 33.12 -24.87 -7.03
N ARG A 487 34.17 -25.35 -6.37
CA ARG A 487 34.41 -26.78 -6.18
C ARG A 487 33.44 -27.48 -5.22
N SER A 488 32.87 -26.76 -4.25
CA SER A 488 32.03 -27.39 -3.22
C SER A 488 30.53 -27.42 -3.56
N HIS A 489 30.02 -26.45 -4.32
CA HIS A 489 28.58 -26.32 -4.60
C HIS A 489 28.31 -25.90 -6.05
N TRP A 490 28.92 -24.80 -6.51
CA TRP A 490 28.46 -24.08 -7.70
C TRP A 490 28.67 -24.86 -9.01
N ASN A 491 29.83 -25.51 -9.20
CA ASN A 491 30.12 -26.30 -10.41
C ASN A 491 29.13 -27.47 -10.57
N ALA A 492 28.80 -28.15 -9.46
CA ALA A 492 27.83 -29.24 -9.45
C ALA A 492 26.41 -28.74 -9.68
N ALA A 493 26.02 -27.63 -9.07
CA ALA A 493 24.72 -27.00 -9.24
C ALA A 493 24.49 -26.52 -10.69
N LEU A 494 25.48 -25.87 -11.31
CA LEU A 494 25.42 -25.49 -12.73
C LEU A 494 25.28 -26.73 -13.62
N SER A 495 26.07 -27.78 -13.38
CA SER A 495 25.98 -29.02 -14.16
C SER A 495 24.59 -29.66 -14.08
N ALA A 496 23.96 -29.65 -12.90
CA ALA A 496 22.58 -30.11 -12.72
C ALA A 496 21.54 -29.23 -13.44
N VAL A 497 21.71 -27.90 -13.39
CA VAL A 497 20.86 -26.94 -14.13
C VAL A 497 20.92 -27.19 -15.63
N VAL A 498 22.12 -27.36 -16.20
CA VAL A 498 22.30 -27.61 -17.63
C VAL A 498 21.65 -28.94 -18.04
N GLN A 499 21.74 -29.98 -17.20
CA GLN A 499 21.10 -31.27 -17.45
C GLN A 499 19.57 -31.22 -17.36
N GLU A 500 18.99 -30.43 -16.44
CA GLU A 500 17.54 -30.24 -16.34
C GLU A 500 16.94 -29.40 -17.47
N LEU A 501 17.67 -28.38 -17.94
CA LEU A 501 17.26 -27.51 -19.04
C LEU A 501 17.49 -28.13 -20.44
N GLY A 502 18.36 -29.13 -20.54
CA GLY A 502 18.81 -29.72 -21.80
C GLY A 502 20.05 -29.02 -22.33
N VAL A 503 21.09 -29.81 -22.63
CA VAL A 503 22.42 -29.36 -23.09
C VAL A 503 22.30 -28.48 -24.35
N GLU A 504 21.41 -28.85 -25.27
CA GLU A 504 21.16 -28.18 -26.54
C GLU A 504 20.47 -26.81 -26.39
N ASN A 505 19.80 -26.59 -25.26
CA ASN A 505 19.05 -25.36 -24.98
C ASN A 505 19.89 -24.31 -24.23
N VAL A 506 21.11 -24.64 -23.82
CA VAL A 506 21.92 -23.78 -22.94
C VAL A 506 23.23 -23.35 -23.60
N PHE A 507 23.58 -22.07 -23.42
CA PHE A 507 24.95 -21.57 -23.60
C PHE A 507 25.47 -21.03 -22.27
N VAL A 508 26.72 -21.32 -21.92
CA VAL A 508 27.34 -20.89 -20.65
C VAL A 508 28.46 -19.87 -20.91
N SER A 509 28.28 -18.63 -20.45
CA SER A 509 29.29 -17.56 -20.51
C SER A 509 29.79 -17.21 -19.11
N ILE A 510 31.10 -17.34 -18.89
CA ILE A 510 31.74 -17.06 -17.59
C ILE A 510 32.92 -16.12 -17.77
N TYR A 511 32.98 -15.06 -16.97
CA TYR A 511 34.15 -14.17 -16.88
C TYR A 511 34.78 -14.24 -15.48
N GLU A 512 36.07 -14.58 -15.43
CA GLU A 512 36.88 -14.56 -14.22
C GLU A 512 37.68 -13.26 -14.17
N SER A 513 37.48 -12.45 -13.12
CA SER A 513 37.98 -11.09 -13.04
C SER A 513 39.24 -10.91 -12.18
N GLY A 514 40.26 -11.75 -12.39
CA GLY A 514 41.59 -11.54 -11.82
C GLY A 514 41.73 -11.94 -10.34
N SER A 515 41.29 -13.16 -10.02
CA SER A 515 41.35 -13.78 -8.69
C SER A 515 42.79 -14.01 -8.22
N TYR A 516 42.97 -13.95 -6.90
CA TYR A 516 44.22 -14.27 -6.20
C TYR A 516 44.26 -15.73 -5.70
N ASP A 517 43.11 -16.39 -5.65
CA ASP A 517 42.98 -17.79 -5.27
C ASP A 517 42.88 -18.73 -6.49
N ASP A 518 42.56 -19.99 -6.22
CA ASP A 518 42.52 -21.06 -7.21
C ASP A 518 41.25 -21.07 -8.09
N THR A 519 40.59 -19.91 -8.27
CA THR A 519 39.34 -19.78 -9.04
C THR A 519 39.55 -20.17 -10.50
N LYS A 520 40.70 -19.82 -11.07
CA LYS A 520 41.04 -20.13 -12.47
C LYS A 520 41.09 -21.64 -12.73
N ASP A 521 41.66 -22.43 -11.82
CA ASP A 521 41.71 -23.89 -11.96
C ASP A 521 40.36 -24.54 -11.66
N ALA A 522 39.61 -24.04 -10.66
CA ALA A 522 38.23 -24.48 -10.41
C ALA A 522 37.29 -24.24 -11.60
N LEU A 523 37.54 -23.21 -12.42
CA LEU A 523 36.83 -22.96 -13.68
C LEU A 523 37.35 -23.82 -14.86
N ARG A 524 38.62 -24.23 -14.88
CA ARG A 524 39.14 -25.21 -15.85
C ARG A 524 38.60 -26.62 -15.59
N GLU A 525 38.43 -27.00 -14.33
CA GLU A 525 37.73 -28.23 -13.92
C GLU A 525 36.27 -28.24 -14.39
N LEU A 526 35.58 -27.09 -14.26
CA LEU A 526 34.24 -26.90 -14.80
C LEU A 526 34.23 -26.97 -16.34
N ASP A 527 35.18 -26.33 -17.01
CA ASP A 527 35.28 -26.33 -18.47
C ASP A 527 35.34 -27.76 -19.03
N ALA A 528 36.22 -28.60 -18.47
CA ALA A 528 36.32 -30.01 -18.84
C ALA A 528 35.03 -30.81 -18.53
N THR A 529 34.31 -30.46 -17.46
CA THR A 529 33.02 -31.07 -17.12
C THR A 529 31.93 -30.71 -18.12
N LEU A 530 31.86 -29.43 -18.52
CA LEU A 530 30.93 -28.95 -19.54
C LEU A 530 31.27 -29.49 -20.94
N ASP A 531 32.55 -29.74 -21.23
CA ASP A 531 33.01 -30.39 -22.46
C ASP A 531 32.54 -31.84 -22.58
N ALA A 532 32.70 -32.60 -21.50
CA ALA A 532 32.22 -33.98 -21.41
C ALA A 532 30.68 -34.08 -21.54
N LEU A 533 29.96 -33.02 -21.17
CA LEU A 533 28.52 -32.87 -21.36
C LEU A 533 28.13 -32.28 -22.72
N GLN A 534 29.10 -31.92 -23.58
CA GLN A 534 28.91 -31.31 -24.91
C GLN A 534 28.19 -29.95 -24.91
N VAL A 535 28.37 -29.17 -23.83
CA VAL A 535 27.71 -27.88 -23.63
C VAL A 535 28.47 -26.76 -24.36
N GLN A 536 27.75 -25.93 -25.12
CA GLN A 536 28.34 -24.73 -25.72
C GLN A 536 28.66 -23.68 -24.65
N ARG A 537 29.88 -23.13 -24.67
CA ARG A 537 30.35 -22.25 -23.61
C ARG A 537 31.45 -21.29 -24.07
N GLY A 538 31.64 -20.22 -23.31
CA GLY A 538 32.80 -19.34 -23.37
C GLY A 538 33.25 -18.98 -21.95
N ILE A 539 34.38 -19.54 -21.52
CA ILE A 539 34.99 -19.24 -20.21
C ILE A 539 36.23 -18.38 -20.46
N LEU A 540 36.17 -17.13 -20.01
CA LEU A 540 37.22 -16.13 -20.19
C LEU A 540 37.94 -15.89 -18.86
N LEU A 541 39.25 -16.17 -18.83
CA LEU A 541 40.08 -16.00 -17.64
C LEU A 541 40.97 -14.75 -17.78
N SER A 542 40.89 -13.80 -16.84
CA SER A 542 41.65 -12.55 -16.91
C SER A 542 43.08 -12.74 -16.39
N ASP A 543 44.09 -12.48 -17.22
CA ASP A 543 45.50 -12.43 -16.77
C ASP A 543 45.81 -11.20 -15.90
N ILE A 544 44.96 -10.17 -15.97
CA ILE A 544 45.09 -8.94 -15.19
C ILE A 544 44.44 -9.16 -13.82
N SER A 545 45.18 -8.90 -12.74
CA SER A 545 44.68 -9.00 -11.37
C SER A 545 43.95 -7.74 -10.92
N HIS A 546 43.18 -7.88 -9.85
CA HIS A 546 42.48 -6.75 -9.22
C HIS A 546 43.44 -5.66 -8.68
N ALA A 547 44.68 -6.02 -8.32
CA ALA A 547 45.71 -5.06 -7.94
C ALA A 547 46.24 -4.28 -9.15
N ASP A 548 46.40 -4.94 -10.31
CA ASP A 548 46.85 -4.30 -11.54
C ASP A 548 45.83 -3.28 -12.06
N GLU A 549 44.53 -3.58 -11.94
CA GLU A 549 43.42 -2.67 -12.25
C GLU A 549 43.51 -1.36 -11.43
N ILE A 550 43.78 -1.47 -10.12
CA ILE A 550 43.97 -0.31 -9.24
C ILE A 550 45.26 0.45 -9.55
N ALA A 551 46.31 -0.24 -9.99
CA ALA A 551 47.61 0.34 -10.31
C ALA A 551 47.69 1.01 -11.69
N ARG A 552 46.62 0.95 -12.51
CA ARG A 552 46.57 1.64 -13.81
C ARG A 552 46.63 3.15 -13.66
N GLN A 553 47.12 3.82 -14.71
CA GLN A 553 47.03 5.26 -14.81
C GLN A 553 45.56 5.70 -14.92
N PRO A 554 45.13 6.76 -14.20
CA PRO A 554 43.78 7.28 -14.32
C PRO A 554 43.41 7.67 -15.75
N THR A 555 42.24 7.23 -16.17
CA THR A 555 41.59 7.57 -17.44
C THR A 555 40.57 8.70 -17.24
N ASP A 556 40.14 9.35 -18.32
CA ASP A 556 39.12 10.41 -18.29
C ASP A 556 37.77 9.97 -17.69
N HIS A 557 37.52 8.65 -17.65
CA HIS A 557 36.29 8.04 -17.14
C HIS A 557 36.57 6.99 -16.06
N GLY A 558 35.64 6.87 -15.10
CA GLY A 558 35.63 5.82 -14.09
C GLY A 558 36.52 6.06 -12.85
N TRP A 559 37.13 7.24 -12.71
CA TRP A 559 37.97 7.60 -11.57
C TRP A 559 37.37 8.76 -10.78
N ILE A 560 37.66 8.84 -9.49
CA ILE A 560 37.22 9.95 -8.62
C ILE A 560 38.37 10.48 -7.77
N THR A 561 38.51 11.81 -7.75
CA THR A 561 39.50 12.51 -6.92
C THR A 561 38.83 12.96 -5.63
N THR A 562 39.38 12.53 -4.50
CA THR A 562 38.88 12.87 -3.16
C THR A 562 39.28 14.29 -2.76
N ALA A 563 38.61 14.85 -1.74
CA ALA A 563 38.97 16.16 -1.17
C ALA A 563 40.41 16.25 -0.60
N LYS A 564 41.10 15.11 -0.44
CA LYS A 564 42.52 15.03 -0.03
C LYS A 564 43.50 15.06 -1.21
N GLY A 565 43.00 15.11 -2.45
CA GLY A 565 43.80 15.04 -3.67
C GLY A 565 44.19 13.63 -4.10
N GLU A 566 43.71 12.59 -3.41
CA GLU A 566 43.92 11.19 -3.81
C GLU A 566 42.92 10.78 -4.89
N THR A 567 43.40 10.24 -6.02
CA THR A 567 42.57 9.68 -7.09
C THR A 567 42.39 8.16 -6.90
N HIS A 568 41.16 7.67 -6.94
CA HIS A 568 40.81 6.26 -6.76
C HIS A 568 39.89 5.77 -7.90
N LEU A 569 40.01 4.50 -8.30
CA LEU A 569 39.14 3.88 -9.30
C LEU A 569 37.74 3.65 -8.70
N ARG A 570 36.68 4.11 -9.38
CA ARG A 570 35.29 3.95 -8.90
C ARG A 570 34.85 2.50 -9.01
N ARG A 571 34.19 2.00 -7.96
CA ARG A 571 33.74 0.60 -7.88
C ARG A 571 32.71 0.26 -8.96
N ILE A 572 31.69 1.10 -9.14
CA ILE A 572 30.53 0.76 -9.97
C ILE A 572 30.86 0.72 -11.47
N PRO A 573 31.56 1.71 -12.08
CA PRO A 573 31.95 1.64 -13.48
C PRO A 573 32.85 0.42 -13.77
N PHE A 574 33.73 0.05 -12.84
CA PHE A 574 34.53 -1.18 -12.92
C PHE A 574 33.64 -2.44 -12.88
N LEU A 575 32.72 -2.55 -11.92
CA LEU A 575 31.77 -3.67 -11.82
C LEU A 575 30.82 -3.78 -13.01
N ALA A 576 30.49 -2.66 -13.65
CA ALA A 576 29.69 -2.62 -14.86
C ALA A 576 30.46 -3.13 -16.09
N SER A 577 31.72 -2.70 -16.27
CA SER A 577 32.53 -3.10 -17.42
C SER A 577 32.81 -4.61 -17.44
N ILE A 578 33.15 -5.20 -16.28
CA ILE A 578 33.38 -6.65 -16.18
C ILE A 578 32.11 -7.48 -16.36
N ARG A 579 30.92 -6.97 -16.00
CA ARG A 579 29.64 -7.62 -16.33
C ARG A 579 29.27 -7.50 -17.79
N ASN A 580 29.70 -6.46 -18.50
CA ASN A 580 29.45 -6.40 -19.94
C ASN A 580 30.27 -7.47 -20.71
N LYS A 581 31.43 -7.89 -20.19
CA LYS A 581 32.26 -8.93 -20.82
C LYS A 581 31.56 -10.28 -20.96
N VAL A 582 30.70 -10.68 -20.01
CA VAL A 582 29.95 -11.95 -20.13
C VAL A 582 28.91 -11.93 -21.24
N PHE A 583 28.62 -10.77 -21.85
CA PHE A 583 27.72 -10.62 -23.00
C PHE A 583 28.46 -10.43 -24.34
N GLU A 584 29.79 -10.34 -24.38
CA GLU A 584 30.56 -10.27 -25.63
C GLU A 584 30.30 -11.47 -26.58
N PRO A 585 30.07 -12.72 -26.11
CA PRO A 585 29.67 -13.82 -26.99
C PRO A 585 28.28 -13.63 -27.61
N LEU A 586 27.38 -12.86 -26.99
CA LEU A 586 25.97 -12.78 -27.34
C LEU A 586 25.73 -12.22 -28.75
N GLU A 587 26.44 -11.14 -29.09
CA GLU A 587 26.33 -10.50 -30.42
C GLU A 587 26.85 -11.43 -31.53
N ARG A 588 27.94 -12.17 -31.25
CA ARG A 588 28.51 -13.15 -32.18
C ARG A 588 27.55 -14.32 -32.42
N LEU A 589 27.00 -14.88 -31.35
CA LEU A 589 26.02 -15.98 -31.41
C LEU A 589 24.75 -15.54 -32.17
N ALA A 590 24.26 -14.33 -31.93
CA ALA A 590 23.13 -13.77 -32.67
C ALA A 590 23.45 -13.60 -34.17
N ALA A 591 24.66 -13.15 -34.52
CA ALA A 591 25.11 -13.06 -35.91
C ALA A 591 25.30 -14.43 -36.59
N GLU A 592 25.63 -15.47 -35.82
CA GLU A 592 25.66 -16.88 -36.25
C GLU A 592 24.25 -17.51 -36.36
N GLY A 593 23.17 -16.75 -36.07
CA GLY A 593 21.79 -17.24 -36.10
C GLY A 593 21.38 -18.05 -34.87
N GLN A 594 22.17 -18.04 -33.80
CA GLN A 594 21.81 -18.66 -32.53
C GLN A 594 20.98 -17.71 -31.66
N HIS A 595 19.68 -17.97 -31.61
CA HIS A 595 18.73 -17.22 -30.77
C HIS A 595 18.49 -17.93 -29.44
N PHE A 596 18.52 -17.17 -28.34
CA PHE A 596 18.07 -17.59 -27.01
C PHE A 596 16.82 -16.79 -26.64
N ASP A 597 16.10 -17.18 -25.59
CA ASP A 597 14.91 -16.46 -25.11
C ASP A 597 15.21 -15.67 -23.83
N MET A 598 16.02 -16.25 -22.95
CA MET A 598 16.29 -15.71 -21.61
C MET A 598 17.78 -15.67 -21.30
N ILE A 599 18.19 -14.65 -20.55
CA ILE A 599 19.45 -14.58 -19.82
C ILE A 599 19.19 -15.05 -18.39
N LEU A 600 20.03 -15.95 -17.88
CA LEU A 600 20.09 -16.33 -16.47
C LEU A 600 21.44 -15.89 -15.90
N PHE A 601 21.45 -14.82 -15.10
CA PHE A 601 22.63 -14.37 -14.41
C PHE A 601 22.77 -15.07 -13.05
N LEU A 602 23.94 -15.67 -12.80
CA LEU A 602 24.29 -16.36 -11.56
C LEU A 602 25.50 -15.69 -10.90
N ASN A 603 25.34 -15.20 -9.68
CA ASN A 603 26.47 -14.77 -8.84
C ASN A 603 27.20 -15.98 -8.23
N ASP A 604 28.22 -15.69 -7.41
CA ASP A 604 28.88 -16.59 -6.47
C ASP A 604 27.99 -16.95 -5.26
N VAL A 605 26.86 -17.59 -5.52
CA VAL A 605 25.92 -18.10 -4.50
C VAL A 605 25.68 -19.61 -4.64
N VAL A 606 25.29 -20.26 -3.55
CA VAL A 606 24.73 -21.62 -3.54
C VAL A 606 23.26 -21.57 -3.96
N PHE A 607 22.90 -22.43 -4.90
CA PHE A 607 21.55 -22.62 -5.45
C PHE A 607 21.34 -24.09 -5.86
N SER A 608 20.10 -24.48 -6.11
CA SER A 608 19.75 -25.76 -6.75
C SER A 608 19.10 -25.56 -8.13
N SER A 609 18.99 -26.64 -8.90
CA SER A 609 18.29 -26.65 -10.19
C SER A 609 16.80 -26.28 -10.05
N GLY A 610 16.15 -26.77 -8.99
CA GLY A 610 14.78 -26.40 -8.63
C GLY A 610 14.61 -24.90 -8.32
N ASP A 611 15.64 -24.22 -7.83
CA ASP A 611 15.61 -22.76 -7.57
C ASP A 611 15.67 -21.98 -8.88
N VAL A 612 16.51 -22.42 -9.83
CA VAL A 612 16.54 -21.86 -11.19
C VAL A 612 15.20 -22.04 -11.90
N LEU A 613 14.61 -23.23 -11.85
CA LEU A 613 13.32 -23.49 -12.49
C LEU A 613 12.17 -22.65 -11.87
N ARG A 614 12.14 -22.51 -10.54
CA ARG A 614 11.17 -21.61 -9.86
C ARG A 614 11.41 -20.13 -10.18
N LEU A 615 12.67 -19.72 -10.34
CA LEU A 615 13.00 -18.34 -10.73
C LEU A 615 12.49 -18.05 -12.15
N LEU A 616 12.71 -18.98 -13.07
CA LEU A 616 12.27 -18.86 -14.46
C LEU A 616 10.73 -18.81 -14.60
N ASP A 617 10.00 -19.55 -13.75
CA ASP A 617 8.53 -19.58 -13.69
C ASP A 617 7.90 -18.42 -12.88
N THR A 618 8.71 -17.49 -12.34
CA THR A 618 8.21 -16.31 -11.59
C THR A 618 7.15 -15.58 -12.41
N ASN A 619 6.01 -15.23 -11.81
CA ASN A 619 4.89 -14.57 -12.49
C ASN A 619 4.41 -15.29 -13.78
N GLY A 620 4.54 -16.63 -13.84
CA GLY A 620 4.17 -17.44 -15.01
C GLY A 620 5.13 -17.28 -16.20
N GLY A 621 6.38 -16.85 -15.95
CA GLY A 621 7.40 -16.66 -16.97
C GLY A 621 7.33 -15.34 -17.75
N GLU A 622 6.45 -14.40 -17.33
CA GLU A 622 6.28 -13.07 -17.92
C GLU A 622 6.73 -11.96 -16.96
N TYR A 623 7.90 -11.39 -17.23
CA TYR A 623 8.53 -10.30 -16.47
C TYR A 623 9.60 -9.59 -17.31
N ALA A 624 10.03 -8.40 -16.87
CA ALA A 624 11.22 -7.72 -17.38
C ALA A 624 12.49 -8.24 -16.71
N ALA A 625 12.40 -8.55 -15.41
CA ALA A 625 13.39 -9.30 -14.67
C ALA A 625 12.74 -10.01 -13.47
N ALA A 626 13.27 -11.18 -13.10
CA ALA A 626 12.91 -11.92 -11.90
C ALA A 626 14.16 -12.23 -11.08
N CYS A 627 14.18 -11.94 -9.78
CA CYS A 627 15.34 -12.17 -8.90
C CYS A 627 15.02 -13.11 -7.72
N SER A 628 16.04 -13.84 -7.24
CA SER A 628 16.00 -14.60 -5.97
C SER A 628 16.13 -13.69 -4.73
N MET A 629 16.15 -14.28 -3.54
CA MET A 629 16.54 -13.63 -2.28
C MET A 629 17.87 -14.18 -1.75
N ASP A 630 18.84 -13.32 -1.48
CA ASP A 630 20.19 -13.70 -1.08
C ASP A 630 20.48 -13.55 0.42
N PHE A 631 21.21 -14.52 0.98
CA PHE A 631 21.55 -14.54 2.40
C PHE A 631 23.05 -14.80 2.63
N SER A 632 23.70 -13.85 3.31
CA SER A 632 25.05 -14.03 3.84
C SER A 632 25.01 -14.43 5.33
N LYS A 633 24.09 -13.85 6.11
CA LYS A 633 23.86 -14.14 7.53
C LYS A 633 22.35 -14.19 7.83
N PRO A 634 21.67 -15.32 7.60
CA PRO A 634 20.25 -15.49 7.95
C PRO A 634 19.96 -15.08 9.41
N PRO A 635 18.81 -14.45 9.70
CA PRO A 635 17.66 -14.18 8.82
C PRO A 635 17.78 -12.91 7.97
N TYR A 636 18.92 -12.22 7.99
CA TYR A 636 19.13 -10.95 7.29
C TYR A 636 19.48 -11.20 5.82
N PHE A 637 18.70 -10.64 4.89
CA PHE A 637 19.05 -10.66 3.46
C PHE A 637 20.24 -9.71 3.19
N TYR A 638 21.04 -10.04 2.17
CA TYR A 638 22.33 -9.38 1.94
C TYR A 638 22.23 -8.14 1.04
N ASP A 639 21.71 -8.26 -0.18
CA ASP A 639 21.75 -7.17 -1.17
C ASP A 639 20.66 -6.11 -0.92
N THR A 640 20.94 -5.20 0.02
CA THR A 640 20.18 -3.97 0.26
C THR A 640 20.52 -2.85 -0.74
N PHE A 641 21.57 -3.01 -1.55
CA PHE A 641 22.10 -1.93 -2.38
C PHE A 641 21.41 -1.86 -3.74
N ALA A 642 21.17 -2.99 -4.41
CA ALA A 642 20.43 -3.02 -5.67
C ALA A 642 18.91 -3.16 -5.48
N LEU A 643 18.43 -3.77 -4.39
CA LEU A 643 17.01 -3.97 -4.13
C LEU A 643 16.28 -2.65 -3.82
N ARG A 644 15.24 -2.33 -4.59
CA ARG A 644 14.34 -1.18 -4.35
C ARG A 644 12.88 -1.62 -4.45
N ASP A 645 12.05 -1.22 -3.48
CA ASP A 645 10.62 -1.52 -3.50
C ASP A 645 9.90 -0.90 -4.71
N SER A 646 8.64 -1.27 -4.93
CA SER A 646 7.80 -0.80 -6.05
C SER A 646 7.56 0.71 -6.09
N SER A 647 8.15 1.49 -5.18
CA SER A 647 8.10 2.95 -5.14
C SER A 647 9.51 3.55 -5.06
N GLY A 648 10.54 2.78 -5.42
CA GLY A 648 11.94 3.18 -5.45
C GLY A 648 12.58 3.40 -4.08
N ASN A 649 12.06 2.78 -3.01
CA ASN A 649 12.65 2.94 -1.68
C ASN A 649 13.54 1.74 -1.33
N GLU A 650 14.56 1.98 -0.52
CA GLU A 650 15.28 0.94 0.20
C GLU A 650 14.33 0.14 1.12
N ALA A 651 14.67 -1.12 1.38
CA ALA A 651 13.95 -1.94 2.33
C ALA A 651 13.94 -1.29 3.73
N VAL A 652 12.80 -1.31 4.41
CA VAL A 652 12.66 -0.72 5.76
C VAL A 652 13.25 -1.63 6.86
N MET A 653 13.55 -2.89 6.51
CA MET A 653 14.15 -3.90 7.39
C MET A 653 14.78 -5.01 6.55
N GLN A 654 15.86 -5.62 7.05
CA GLN A 654 16.54 -6.77 6.42
C GLN A 654 15.87 -8.13 6.70
N THR A 655 14.78 -8.14 7.47
CA THR A 655 13.96 -9.32 7.78
C THR A 655 12.55 -9.14 7.20
N TRP A 656 11.83 -10.25 6.99
CA TRP A 656 10.45 -10.22 6.50
C TRP A 656 9.57 -9.34 7.40
N PRO A 657 8.64 -8.50 6.88
CA PRO A 657 8.20 -8.41 5.48
C PRO A 657 8.94 -7.37 4.61
N TYR A 658 10.16 -6.95 4.99
CA TYR A 658 11.13 -6.16 4.19
C TYR A 658 10.74 -4.72 3.77
N PHE A 659 9.57 -4.50 3.15
CA PHE A 659 9.31 -3.34 2.29
C PHE A 659 8.50 -2.20 2.93
N ARG A 660 8.72 -0.98 2.42
CA ARG A 660 7.94 0.22 2.78
C ARG A 660 6.66 0.33 1.95
N SER A 661 6.76 0.22 0.62
CA SER A 661 5.63 0.34 -0.30
C SER A 661 4.50 -0.63 0.04
N TYR A 662 3.27 -0.25 -0.29
CA TYR A 662 2.13 -1.13 -0.05
C TYR A 662 2.15 -2.37 -0.95
N ALA A 663 2.45 -2.21 -2.25
CA ALA A 663 2.38 -3.30 -3.21
C ALA A 663 3.44 -4.39 -2.93
N SER A 664 4.72 -4.02 -2.78
CA SER A 664 5.78 -4.98 -2.47
C SER A 664 5.52 -5.68 -1.13
N ARG A 665 5.13 -4.93 -0.09
CA ARG A 665 4.84 -5.53 1.22
C ARG A 665 3.61 -6.44 1.18
N TYR A 666 2.53 -6.06 0.48
CA TYR A 666 1.31 -6.87 0.37
C TYR A 666 1.58 -8.22 -0.29
N ALA A 667 2.40 -8.25 -1.34
CA ALA A 667 2.84 -9.46 -2.01
C ALA A 667 3.78 -10.29 -1.11
N ALA A 668 4.76 -9.65 -0.46
CA ALA A 668 5.68 -10.32 0.46
C ALA A 668 4.98 -10.93 1.69
N GLU A 669 3.94 -10.28 2.20
CA GLU A 669 3.08 -10.80 3.27
C GLU A 669 2.27 -12.04 2.86
N ARG A 670 2.20 -12.37 1.55
CA ARG A 670 1.38 -13.45 0.96
C ARG A 670 2.18 -14.48 0.16
N PHE A 671 3.51 -14.36 0.11
CA PHE A 671 4.36 -15.20 -0.75
C PHE A 671 3.91 -15.19 -2.22
N LEU A 672 3.52 -13.99 -2.71
CA LEU A 672 3.29 -13.74 -4.13
C LEU A 672 4.55 -13.15 -4.76
N PRO A 673 4.77 -13.27 -6.09
CA PRO A 673 5.81 -12.55 -6.81
C PRO A 673 5.78 -11.06 -6.44
N VAL A 674 6.88 -10.57 -5.85
CA VAL A 674 6.88 -9.26 -5.22
C VAL A 674 7.26 -8.20 -6.25
N PRO A 675 6.37 -7.26 -6.62
CA PRO A 675 6.74 -6.19 -7.54
C PRO A 675 7.76 -5.27 -6.88
N VAL A 676 8.83 -4.96 -7.58
CA VAL A 676 9.96 -4.12 -7.14
C VAL A 676 10.34 -3.16 -8.26
N ALA A 677 11.10 -2.09 -7.96
CA ALA A 677 11.67 -1.23 -8.99
C ALA A 677 12.99 -1.79 -9.54
N SER A 678 13.72 -2.54 -8.69
CA SER A 678 14.97 -3.21 -9.03
C SER A 678 15.26 -4.32 -8.02
N CYS A 679 15.98 -5.36 -8.45
CA CYS A 679 16.53 -6.42 -7.59
C CYS A 679 17.78 -7.04 -8.24
N TRP A 680 18.59 -7.75 -7.46
CA TRP A 680 19.67 -8.57 -8.02
C TRP A 680 19.88 -9.83 -7.20
N ASN A 681 20.21 -9.67 -5.91
CA ASN A 681 19.95 -10.68 -4.88
C ASN A 681 20.36 -12.13 -5.23
N GLY A 682 21.54 -12.29 -5.85
CA GLY A 682 22.22 -13.58 -6.08
C GLY A 682 21.95 -14.24 -7.44
N MET A 683 20.71 -14.26 -7.92
CA MET A 683 20.34 -14.82 -9.24
C MET A 683 19.25 -13.97 -9.88
N VAL A 684 19.38 -13.73 -11.20
CA VAL A 684 18.43 -12.92 -11.97
C VAL A 684 18.13 -13.59 -13.32
N ALA A 685 16.85 -13.70 -13.67
CA ALA A 685 16.41 -14.05 -15.02
C ALA A 685 15.86 -12.81 -15.74
N MET A 686 16.24 -12.60 -17.00
CA MET A 686 15.79 -11.49 -17.86
C MET A 686 15.50 -11.98 -19.28
N PRO A 687 14.52 -11.42 -20.01
CA PRO A 687 14.40 -11.63 -21.46
C PRO A 687 15.65 -11.11 -22.19
N ILE A 688 16.05 -11.77 -23.27
CA ILE A 688 17.30 -11.42 -23.99
C ILE A 688 17.15 -10.17 -24.88
N GLU A 689 15.94 -9.88 -25.36
CA GLU A 689 15.71 -8.93 -26.46
C GLU A 689 16.23 -7.51 -26.17
N PRO A 690 16.12 -6.96 -24.94
CA PRO A 690 16.73 -5.68 -24.60
C PRO A 690 18.25 -5.63 -24.84
N PHE A 691 18.96 -6.76 -24.74
CA PHE A 691 20.42 -6.83 -24.88
C PHE A 691 20.92 -6.93 -26.33
N LEU A 692 20.01 -7.08 -27.30
CA LEU A 692 20.29 -7.30 -28.73
C LEU A 692 19.68 -6.24 -29.68
N GLY A 693 18.94 -5.25 -29.17
CA GLY A 693 18.34 -4.19 -30.00
C GLY A 693 19.34 -3.13 -30.48
N ASP A 694 18.87 -2.19 -31.32
CA ASP A 694 19.67 -1.09 -31.92
C ASP A 694 20.41 -0.21 -30.89
N SER A 695 19.92 -0.17 -29.66
CA SER A 695 20.57 0.44 -28.50
C SER A 695 20.57 -0.59 -27.38
N PRO A 696 21.55 -1.50 -27.36
CA PRO A 696 21.46 -2.70 -26.55
C PRO A 696 21.69 -2.39 -25.07
N LEU A 697 20.90 -3.01 -24.21
CA LEU A 697 21.00 -2.89 -22.76
C LEU A 697 22.37 -3.37 -22.28
N ARG A 698 23.07 -2.54 -21.51
CA ARG A 698 24.40 -2.81 -20.95
C ARG A 698 24.46 -2.30 -19.52
N PHE A 699 25.29 -2.91 -18.68
CA PHE A 699 25.56 -2.42 -17.34
C PHE A 699 26.35 -1.12 -17.42
N ARG A 700 26.00 -0.15 -16.57
CA ARG A 700 26.70 1.14 -16.43
C ARG A 700 26.75 1.57 -14.97
N GLY A 701 27.66 2.49 -14.66
CA GLY A 701 27.55 3.36 -13.48
C GLY A 701 26.87 4.68 -13.83
N ILE A 702 26.71 5.56 -12.84
CA ILE A 702 26.35 6.97 -13.10
C ILE A 702 27.54 7.74 -13.70
N ALA A 703 27.24 8.83 -14.41
CA ALA A 703 28.24 9.75 -14.96
C ALA A 703 29.24 10.22 -13.89
N ASP A 704 30.53 10.31 -14.25
CA ASP A 704 31.59 10.77 -13.32
C ASP A 704 31.32 12.20 -12.82
N SER A 705 30.73 13.06 -13.66
CA SER A 705 30.29 14.41 -13.31
C SER A 705 29.23 14.43 -12.20
N LEU A 706 28.34 13.42 -12.14
CA LEU A 706 27.35 13.27 -11.08
C LEU A 706 27.99 12.66 -9.82
N ALA A 707 28.91 11.71 -9.98
CA ALA A 707 29.61 11.06 -8.87
C ALA A 707 30.45 12.02 -8.01
N VAL A 708 31.00 13.08 -8.62
CA VAL A 708 31.67 14.18 -7.89
C VAL A 708 30.75 14.86 -6.86
N SER A 709 29.42 14.77 -7.02
CA SER A 709 28.44 15.24 -6.02
C SER A 709 28.26 14.29 -4.82
N HIS A 710 29.17 13.32 -4.61
CA HIS A 710 29.07 12.27 -3.59
C HIS A 710 27.74 11.51 -3.71
N LEU A 711 27.48 11.04 -4.93
CA LEU A 711 26.39 10.16 -5.27
C LEU A 711 26.97 8.92 -5.95
N GLU A 712 26.27 7.79 -5.79
CA GLU A 712 26.58 6.55 -6.52
C GLU A 712 25.28 5.76 -6.71
N ALA A 713 25.23 4.84 -7.67
CA ALA A 713 24.09 3.93 -7.83
C ALA A 713 24.58 2.55 -8.26
N SER A 714 23.91 1.47 -7.84
CA SER A 714 24.31 0.14 -8.32
C SER A 714 23.99 -0.03 -9.80
N GLU A 715 24.98 -0.53 -10.55
CA GLU A 715 24.86 -1.07 -11.90
C GLU A 715 23.74 -2.12 -12.02
N CYS A 716 23.54 -2.92 -10.96
CA CYS A 716 22.48 -3.92 -10.88
C CYS A 716 21.09 -3.32 -10.61
N CYS A 717 21.02 -2.04 -10.22
CA CYS A 717 19.78 -1.27 -10.14
C CYS A 717 19.53 -0.50 -11.45
N LEU A 718 20.59 0.16 -11.97
CA LEU A 718 20.52 0.97 -13.20
C LEU A 718 20.10 0.12 -14.42
N VAL A 719 20.54 -1.13 -14.53
CA VAL A 719 20.11 -2.04 -15.61
C VAL A 719 18.59 -2.23 -15.66
N HIS A 720 17.87 -2.12 -14.53
CA HIS A 720 16.40 -2.16 -14.51
C HIS A 720 15.75 -0.82 -14.84
N ALA A 721 16.40 0.30 -14.50
CA ALA A 721 15.96 1.64 -14.90
C ALA A 721 16.08 1.85 -16.42
N ASP A 722 17.14 1.31 -17.02
CA ASP A 722 17.42 1.40 -18.46
C ASP A 722 16.67 0.33 -19.29
N ASN A 723 16.18 -0.74 -18.67
CA ASN A 723 15.46 -1.82 -19.37
C ASN A 723 14.06 -1.35 -19.83
N PRO A 724 13.78 -1.30 -21.15
CA PRO A 724 12.50 -0.83 -21.68
C PRO A 724 11.31 -1.73 -21.30
N PHE A 725 11.55 -2.98 -20.91
CA PHE A 725 10.49 -3.88 -20.45
C PHE A 725 10.08 -3.64 -19.00
N SER A 726 10.88 -2.97 -18.17
CA SER A 726 10.58 -2.75 -16.74
C SER A 726 9.24 -2.04 -16.52
N ALA A 727 8.89 -1.10 -17.39
CA ALA A 727 7.63 -0.36 -17.31
C ALA A 727 6.39 -1.15 -17.80
N SER A 728 6.59 -2.18 -18.65
CA SER A 728 5.49 -2.90 -19.33
C SER A 728 5.27 -4.32 -18.78
N LYS A 729 6.35 -5.05 -18.49
CA LYS A 729 6.33 -6.40 -17.90
C LYS A 729 6.61 -6.41 -16.39
N GLY A 730 7.25 -5.37 -15.83
CA GLY A 730 7.54 -5.27 -14.40
C GLY A 730 8.76 -6.09 -13.93
N VAL A 731 9.36 -5.69 -12.81
CA VAL A 731 10.44 -6.42 -12.14
C VAL A 731 9.90 -7.09 -10.88
N PHE A 732 10.24 -8.37 -10.69
CA PHE A 732 9.74 -9.19 -9.60
C PHE A 732 10.84 -9.82 -8.76
N LEU A 733 10.63 -9.85 -7.45
CA LEU A 733 11.43 -10.59 -6.50
C LEU A 733 10.65 -11.84 -6.05
N ASN A 734 11.25 -13.01 -6.19
CA ASN A 734 10.63 -14.29 -5.83
C ASN A 734 11.13 -14.75 -4.44
N LEU A 735 10.27 -14.68 -3.43
CA LEU A 735 10.62 -15.02 -2.04
C LEU A 735 10.75 -16.53 -1.78
N ASP A 736 10.26 -17.38 -2.69
CA ASP A 736 10.39 -18.83 -2.60
C ASP A 736 11.72 -19.33 -3.17
N VAL A 737 12.45 -18.47 -3.91
CA VAL A 737 13.79 -18.75 -4.44
C VAL A 737 14.81 -18.09 -3.53
N LYS A 738 15.45 -18.87 -2.65
CA LYS A 738 16.43 -18.36 -1.67
C LYS A 738 17.81 -18.91 -1.99
N VAL A 739 18.83 -18.06 -1.97
CA VAL A 739 20.22 -18.42 -2.29
C VAL A 739 21.16 -17.96 -1.18
N GLY A 740 22.28 -18.65 -1.00
CA GLY A 740 23.21 -18.41 0.11
C GLY A 740 24.64 -18.20 -0.35
N TYR A 741 25.33 -17.19 0.18
CA TYR A 741 26.76 -16.95 -0.13
C TYR A 741 27.72 -18.03 0.42
N ASN A 742 27.19 -19.03 1.13
CA ASN A 742 27.90 -20.21 1.60
C ASN A 742 26.87 -21.32 1.92
N GLY A 743 27.32 -22.58 1.93
CA GLY A 743 26.45 -23.74 2.20
C GLY A 743 25.65 -23.59 3.50
N SER A 744 26.29 -23.22 4.61
CA SER A 744 25.60 -23.01 5.90
C SER A 744 24.48 -21.95 5.87
N SER A 745 24.62 -20.89 5.07
CA SER A 745 23.56 -19.88 4.92
C SER A 745 22.43 -20.38 4.02
N TYR A 746 22.74 -21.19 3.00
CA TYR A 746 21.74 -21.85 2.14
C TYR A 746 20.95 -22.92 2.91
N ASP A 747 21.64 -23.77 3.66
CA ASP A 747 21.03 -24.81 4.51
C ASP A 747 20.12 -24.18 5.57
N ALA A 748 20.55 -23.08 6.21
CA ALA A 748 19.76 -22.40 7.22
C ALA A 748 18.42 -21.86 6.69
N VAL A 749 18.36 -21.33 5.47
CA VAL A 749 17.12 -20.78 4.88
C VAL A 749 16.19 -21.84 4.25
N HIS A 750 16.70 -23.06 4.06
CA HIS A 750 15.94 -24.25 3.63
C HIS A 750 15.62 -25.24 4.76
N SER A 751 16.16 -25.01 5.96
CA SER A 751 15.88 -25.85 7.13
C SER A 751 14.38 -25.82 7.52
N PRO A 752 13.84 -26.90 8.12
CA PRO A 752 12.47 -26.89 8.65
C PRO A 752 12.24 -25.78 9.71
N ASP A 753 13.29 -25.37 10.41
CA ASP A 753 13.28 -24.29 11.40
C ASP A 753 13.24 -22.88 10.78
N ALA A 754 13.38 -22.76 9.45
CA ALA A 754 13.25 -21.50 8.72
C ALA A 754 11.79 -21.01 8.58
N ILE A 755 10.81 -21.80 9.04
CA ILE A 755 9.39 -21.42 9.02
C ILE A 755 9.14 -20.31 10.05
N ILE A 756 8.67 -19.15 9.56
CA ILE A 756 8.38 -17.99 10.40
C ILE A 756 7.18 -18.31 11.32
N SER A 757 7.42 -18.34 12.63
CA SER A 757 6.37 -18.62 13.62
C SER A 757 5.30 -17.50 13.67
N PRO A 758 4.06 -17.79 14.12
CA PRO A 758 3.02 -16.76 14.27
C PRO A 758 3.42 -15.58 15.18
N ILE A 759 4.27 -15.84 16.19
CA ILE A 759 4.80 -14.79 17.07
C ILE A 759 5.80 -13.91 16.31
N GLN A 760 6.72 -14.49 15.53
CA GLN A 760 7.63 -13.74 14.67
C GLN A 760 6.89 -12.95 13.58
N ILE A 761 5.82 -13.50 13.00
CA ILE A 761 4.94 -12.78 12.07
C ILE A 761 4.36 -11.54 12.74
N PHE A 762 3.78 -11.70 13.94
CA PHE A 762 3.19 -10.60 14.69
C PHE A 762 4.23 -9.52 15.05
N THR A 763 5.37 -9.91 15.62
CA THR A 763 6.41 -8.95 16.03
C THR A 763 7.02 -8.25 14.83
N ALA A 764 7.29 -8.95 13.73
CA ALA A 764 7.85 -8.38 12.51
C ALA A 764 6.88 -7.38 11.84
N VAL A 765 5.59 -7.70 11.72
CA VAL A 765 4.57 -6.78 11.16
C VAL A 765 4.45 -5.51 12.01
N TRP A 766 4.50 -5.62 13.34
CA TRP A 766 4.48 -4.47 14.25
C TRP A 766 5.79 -3.66 14.21
N GLN A 767 6.96 -4.31 14.22
CA GLN A 767 8.24 -3.64 14.09
C GLN A 767 8.33 -2.90 12.75
N SER A 768 7.91 -3.53 11.66
CA SER A 768 7.81 -2.92 10.32
C SER A 768 6.86 -1.71 10.32
N ARG A 769 5.74 -1.76 11.06
CA ARG A 769 4.83 -0.63 11.23
C ARG A 769 5.47 0.53 12.01
N ILE A 770 6.14 0.25 13.13
CA ILE A 770 6.84 1.24 13.94
C ILE A 770 7.96 1.89 13.15
N LEU A 771 8.80 1.10 12.46
CA LEU A 771 9.90 1.62 11.64
C LEU A 771 9.39 2.51 10.49
N ARG A 772 8.29 2.14 9.80
CA ARG A 772 7.71 3.00 8.75
C ARG A 772 7.18 4.33 9.28
N TRP A 773 6.74 4.41 10.54
CA TRP A 773 6.31 5.65 11.18
C TRP A 773 7.50 6.47 11.70
N GLY A 774 8.49 5.82 12.32
CA GLY A 774 9.68 6.46 12.91
C GLY A 774 10.77 6.85 11.91
N SER A 775 10.73 6.32 10.67
CA SER A 775 11.69 6.66 9.62
C SER A 775 11.00 7.22 8.38
N THR A 776 11.45 8.39 7.93
CA THR A 776 11.00 9.02 6.68
C THR A 776 12.12 8.97 5.63
N PRO A 777 11.85 8.46 4.40
CA PRO A 777 12.82 8.52 3.31
C PRO A 777 12.98 9.96 2.77
N PHE A 778 12.14 10.90 3.20
CA PHE A 778 12.10 12.28 2.69
C PHE A 778 13.45 12.99 2.80
N ILE A 779 14.14 12.92 3.95
CA ILE A 779 15.40 13.65 4.16
C ILE A 779 16.48 13.11 3.21
N LYS A 780 16.67 11.78 3.13
CA LYS A 780 17.65 11.13 2.25
C LYS A 780 17.36 11.45 0.78
N ARG A 781 16.11 11.29 0.33
CA ARG A 781 15.68 11.65 -1.03
C ARG A 781 15.85 13.13 -1.34
N TRP A 782 15.58 14.02 -0.38
CA TRP A 782 15.75 15.47 -0.57
C TRP A 782 17.23 15.82 -0.77
N VAL A 783 18.16 15.24 0.01
CA VAL A 783 19.60 15.45 -0.18
C VAL A 783 20.07 14.99 -1.57
N ILE A 784 19.65 13.79 -2.00
CA ILE A 784 19.97 13.24 -3.32
C ILE A 784 19.42 14.15 -4.42
N HIS A 785 18.14 14.53 -4.34
CA HIS A 785 17.48 15.36 -5.35
C HIS A 785 18.07 16.78 -5.42
N GLN A 786 18.48 17.37 -4.29
CA GLN A 786 19.19 18.66 -4.27
C GLN A 786 20.54 18.60 -5.00
N ARG A 787 21.27 17.49 -4.87
CA ARG A 787 22.56 17.28 -5.56
C ARG A 787 22.37 17.04 -7.05
N GLN A 788 21.45 16.13 -7.41
CA GLN A 788 21.06 15.86 -8.79
C GLN A 788 20.57 17.14 -9.51
N ARG A 789 19.81 17.99 -8.83
CA ARG A 789 19.36 19.28 -9.36
C ARG A 789 20.52 20.24 -9.63
N ARG A 790 21.49 20.38 -8.72
CA ARG A 790 22.68 21.23 -8.95
C ARG A 790 23.51 20.73 -10.12
N TRP A 791 23.63 19.40 -10.27
CA TRP A 791 24.30 18.78 -11.40
C TRP A 791 23.56 19.09 -12.71
N PHE A 792 22.23 18.90 -12.77
CA PHE A 792 21.42 19.30 -13.93
C PHE A 792 21.56 20.79 -14.27
N GLU A 793 21.56 21.68 -13.27
CA GLU A 793 21.78 23.12 -13.46
C GLU A 793 23.18 23.45 -14.05
N GLN A 794 24.17 22.55 -13.92
CA GLN A 794 25.52 22.69 -14.46
C GLN A 794 25.74 21.99 -15.81
N THR A 795 25.21 20.78 -16.01
CA THR A 795 25.48 19.94 -17.19
C THR A 795 24.33 19.89 -18.19
N GLN A 796 23.10 20.21 -17.77
CA GLN A 796 21.84 19.93 -18.49
C GLN A 796 21.57 18.44 -18.75
N GLU A 797 22.30 17.53 -18.10
CA GLU A 797 22.13 16.08 -18.21
C GLU A 797 21.13 15.55 -17.15
N VAL A 798 20.43 14.46 -17.47
CA VAL A 798 19.43 13.83 -16.58
C VAL A 798 19.79 12.36 -16.36
N GLU A 799 19.80 11.92 -15.11
CA GLU A 799 19.94 10.50 -14.74
C GLU A 799 18.55 9.87 -14.62
N HIS A 800 18.30 8.83 -15.42
CA HIS A 800 17.02 8.12 -15.49
C HIS A 800 16.80 7.17 -14.31
N GLY A 801 17.87 6.67 -13.68
CA GLY A 801 17.84 5.78 -12.52
C GLY A 801 17.88 6.52 -11.18
N ASP A 802 17.12 7.61 -11.02
CA ASP A 802 17.17 8.46 -9.82
C ASP A 802 16.87 7.69 -8.51
N PHE A 803 15.97 6.71 -8.56
CA PHE A 803 15.62 5.82 -7.45
C PHE A 803 16.73 4.82 -7.05
N CYS A 804 17.75 4.64 -7.90
CA CYS A 804 18.93 3.84 -7.61
C CYS A 804 20.01 4.60 -6.82
N LEU A 805 19.99 5.95 -6.88
CA LEU A 805 20.99 6.81 -6.26
C LEU A 805 21.03 6.65 -4.73
N VAL A 806 22.24 6.66 -4.18
CA VAL A 806 22.53 6.74 -2.75
C VAL A 806 23.52 7.89 -2.48
N ASP A 807 23.50 8.40 -1.24
CA ASP A 807 24.43 9.43 -0.75
C ASP A 807 25.72 8.79 -0.20
N GLU A 808 26.50 8.18 -1.09
CA GLU A 808 27.74 7.47 -0.78
C GLU A 808 28.72 7.59 -1.94
N THR A 809 30.02 7.45 -1.67
CA THR A 809 31.06 7.25 -2.70
C THR A 809 31.69 5.87 -2.51
N GLN A 810 31.78 5.05 -3.56
CA GLN A 810 32.35 3.69 -3.49
C GLN A 810 33.53 3.54 -4.46
N VAL A 811 34.70 3.17 -3.92
CA VAL A 811 35.92 2.96 -4.72
C VAL A 811 36.45 1.53 -4.58
N LEU A 812 37.21 1.11 -5.57
CA LEU A 812 37.92 -0.17 -5.56
C LEU A 812 39.07 -0.14 -4.54
N PHE A 813 39.39 -1.31 -3.98
CA PHE A 813 40.46 -1.46 -2.98
C PHE A 813 41.11 -2.85 -3.10
N GLU A 814 42.37 -3.00 -2.68
CA GLU A 814 43.20 -4.19 -2.95
C GLU A 814 42.51 -5.55 -2.66
N ARG A 815 41.66 -5.58 -1.63
CA ARG A 815 40.87 -6.75 -1.19
C ARG A 815 39.35 -6.54 -1.32
N GLY A 816 38.91 -5.77 -2.31
CA GLY A 816 37.49 -5.53 -2.62
C GLY A 816 37.20 -4.06 -2.88
N TRP A 817 36.56 -3.39 -1.93
CA TRP A 817 36.09 -2.01 -2.09
C TRP A 817 35.92 -1.32 -0.73
N LYS A 818 35.81 0.01 -0.73
CA LYS A 818 35.56 0.84 0.46
C LYS A 818 34.61 2.00 0.14
N HIS A 819 33.89 2.46 1.16
CA HIS A 819 33.28 3.79 1.14
C HIS A 819 34.36 4.86 1.42
N ILE A 820 34.21 6.06 0.87
CA ILE A 820 35.03 7.25 1.17
C ILE A 820 34.10 8.37 1.67
#